data_AF-A0A1X2HND3-F1
#
_entry.id   AF-A0A1X2HND3-F1
#
_cell.length_a   1.000
_cell.length_b   1.000
_cell.length_c   1.000
_cell.angle_alpha   90.00
_cell.angle_beta   90.00
_cell.angle_gamma   90.00
#
_symmetry.space_group_name_H-M   'P 1'
#
loop_
_entity.id
_entity.type
_entity.pdbx_description
1 polymer ?
#
loop_
_entity_poly.entity_id
_entity_poly.type
_entity_poly.pdbx_seq_one_letter_code
_entity_poly.pdbx_strand_id
1 'polypeptide(L)'
;MARGANKQTIKFQKKNLKRTIERRRQTSKVRKQILQRKEKQKARQHKEKDAKAEKTKGDNAENSSEAQVQNTAEYFCDFSLKEEDPLDLSDDEEDDLNGLEQFAAIEEKKDSEIMEEDEDSEEEEDDEDEDEDEDEYEDEDEDEDMEDDSGDEDEDDMEEVEENDSAQAVTREMVQQWAKDVKKKSPSAWKQLLLALRGAARSEEERGVTYTYRLDNYKLSCKVAKLAIEYAYPILSQHLITSKNHKVPQKTKYWPKFEKAVHLFFNNTVRFLRDLEDEALLAFVLTELEKCAIYFGTFTKACNAYLKVLLDRWSDSSLSSETRQLCYSAIRTFATTAQDAEKNGYMPHALKGVYLVFAKRSTKMSETTLQLTKEMAEQAADLYAADLAEGQRHAHVYIQQLANHLKAAKKAQTVEMFKKVYTWQFVCCLDFWAGVLGVTCDPSQTGGASSMQALVQPLVELVLHTIKLNHVQSFLPLRLHLIKTLIGLVDATGYFVPLAPLIFEFNIDGRRGRTPDSEELPPFDMDLHLKTPPAYQHTKIYQDAVLTAFFDNLLDFYACFGLSIAFPELVIPTISRLKETQGRMKNTKFAKPMRMLIEKLEAQKNYVEQKRANVEYSATKLEEVNAFLRNTPFEKTPLGGYLVNKRS
;
A
#
# COMPACT_ATOMS: atom_id res chain seq x y z
N MET A 1 16.98 21.31 71.25
CA MET A 1 17.21 19.96 70.69
C MET A 1 17.01 20.02 69.18
N ALA A 2 18.09 20.00 68.42
CA ALA A 2 18.05 19.92 66.96
C ALA A 2 17.98 18.45 66.52
N ARG A 3 16.98 18.08 65.73
CA ARG A 3 17.01 16.84 64.92
C ARG A 3 17.56 17.22 63.55
N GLY A 4 18.75 16.72 63.24
CA GLY A 4 19.55 17.09 62.07
C GLY A 4 18.90 16.71 60.74
N ALA A 5 18.98 17.63 59.77
CA ALA A 5 18.69 17.34 58.38
C ALA A 5 19.70 16.32 57.84
N ASN A 6 19.21 15.33 57.10
CA ASN A 6 19.99 14.21 56.60
C ASN A 6 21.13 14.72 55.67
N LYS A 7 22.35 14.17 55.79
CA LYS A 7 23.54 14.65 55.05
C LYS A 7 23.32 14.71 53.53
N GLN A 8 22.47 13.84 52.98
CA GLN A 8 22.08 13.82 51.58
C GLN A 8 21.23 15.04 51.18
N THR A 9 20.33 15.50 52.05
CA THR A 9 19.46 16.66 51.82
C THR A 9 20.28 17.95 51.78
N ILE A 10 21.30 18.07 52.64
CA ILE A 10 22.24 19.20 52.66
C ILE A 10 23.12 19.18 51.40
N LYS A 11 23.56 18.00 50.93
CA LYS A 11 24.34 17.84 49.69
C LYS A 11 23.51 18.20 48.44
N PHE A 12 22.23 17.82 48.41
CA PHE A 12 21.29 18.17 47.35
C PHE A 12 20.99 19.68 47.32
N GLN A 13 20.76 20.29 48.48
CA GLN A 13 20.55 21.74 48.61
C GLN A 13 21.76 22.55 48.16
N LYS A 14 22.98 22.11 48.47
CA LYS A 14 24.22 22.81 48.06
C LYS A 14 24.58 22.64 46.58
N LYS A 15 24.35 21.46 45.99
CA LYS A 15 24.89 21.13 44.64
C LYS A 15 23.85 21.14 43.53
N ASN A 16 22.61 20.69 43.78
CA ASN A 16 21.64 20.42 42.72
C ASN A 16 20.41 21.33 42.74
N LEU A 17 20.09 21.95 43.88
CA LEU A 17 18.87 22.76 44.03
C LEU A 17 18.78 23.95 43.06
N LYS A 18 19.90 24.66 42.82
CA LYS A 18 19.92 25.76 41.84
C LYS A 18 19.61 25.27 40.43
N ARG A 19 20.28 24.19 39.99
CA ARG A 19 20.06 23.57 38.66
C ARG A 19 18.64 23.02 38.51
N THR A 20 18.07 22.42 39.56
CA THR A 20 16.68 21.93 39.56
C THR A 20 15.65 23.06 39.50
N ILE A 21 15.89 24.18 40.21
CA ILE A 21 15.02 25.36 40.14
C ILE A 21 15.09 26.01 38.76
N GLU A 22 16.27 26.08 38.16
CA GLU A 22 16.50 26.64 36.83
C GLU A 22 15.85 25.78 35.74
N ARG A 23 16.00 24.45 35.81
CA ARG A 23 15.30 23.49 34.93
C ARG A 23 13.78 23.67 35.05
N ARG A 24 13.22 23.73 36.27
CA ARG A 24 11.78 23.97 36.49
C ARG A 24 11.30 25.32 35.93
N ARG A 25 12.12 26.38 36.01
CA ARG A 25 11.81 27.68 35.41
C ARG A 25 11.81 27.63 33.89
N GLN A 26 12.75 26.90 33.28
CA GLN A 26 12.78 26.68 31.83
C GLN A 26 11.56 25.85 31.36
N THR A 27 11.24 24.74 32.04
CA THR A 27 10.06 23.92 31.71
C THR A 27 8.77 24.72 31.87
N SER A 28 8.67 25.58 32.89
CA SER A 28 7.52 26.47 33.08
C SER A 28 7.41 27.54 32.00
N LYS A 29 8.54 28.08 31.49
CA LYS A 29 8.54 29.03 30.37
C LYS A 29 8.10 28.37 29.07
N VAL A 30 8.61 27.17 28.76
CA VAL A 30 8.22 26.39 27.58
C VAL A 30 6.73 26.04 27.63
N ARG A 31 6.22 25.58 28.79
CA ARG A 31 4.80 25.26 28.97
C ARG A 31 3.90 26.50 28.78
N LYS A 32 4.34 27.68 29.23
CA LYS A 32 3.63 28.95 29.05
C LYS A 32 3.64 29.41 27.58
N GLN A 33 4.74 29.20 26.86
CA GLN A 33 4.83 29.47 25.41
C GLN A 33 3.94 28.52 24.58
N ILE A 34 3.87 27.23 24.95
CA ILE A 34 2.98 26.25 24.29
C ILE A 34 1.51 26.64 24.51
N LEU A 35 1.13 27.04 25.72
CA LEU A 35 -0.22 27.54 26.01
C LEU A 35 -0.55 28.80 25.19
N GLN A 36 0.36 29.76 25.11
CA GLN A 36 0.17 30.96 24.29
C GLN A 36 0.08 30.65 22.78
N ARG A 37 0.84 29.66 22.28
CA ARG A 37 0.73 29.19 20.88
C ARG A 37 -0.64 28.53 20.63
N LYS A 38 -1.13 27.69 21.55
CA LYS A 38 -2.47 27.07 21.46
C LYS A 38 -3.60 28.11 21.50
N GLU A 39 -3.48 29.15 22.32
CA GLU A 39 -4.44 30.26 22.35
C GLU A 39 -4.42 31.09 21.07
N LYS A 40 -3.23 31.40 20.52
CA LYS A 40 -3.09 32.08 19.23
C LYS A 40 -3.63 31.25 18.06
N GLN A 41 -3.46 29.92 18.09
CA GLN A 41 -3.96 29.01 17.06
C GLN A 41 -5.49 28.89 17.12
N LYS A 42 -6.08 28.82 18.32
CA LYS A 42 -7.54 28.91 18.51
C LYS A 42 -8.11 30.25 18.03
N ALA A 43 -7.41 31.36 18.30
CA ALA A 43 -7.83 32.68 17.82
C ALA A 43 -7.74 32.82 16.28
N ARG A 44 -6.74 32.19 15.64
CA ARG A 44 -6.63 32.12 14.17
C ARG A 44 -7.76 31.29 13.57
N GLN A 45 -8.05 30.11 14.12
CA GLN A 45 -9.15 29.26 13.66
C GLN A 45 -10.52 29.91 13.83
N HIS A 46 -10.73 30.72 14.89
CA HIS A 46 -11.97 31.48 15.06
C HIS A 46 -12.09 32.59 14.00
N LYS A 47 -11.01 33.34 13.75
CA LYS A 47 -10.98 34.35 12.66
C LYS A 47 -11.17 33.76 11.27
N GLU A 48 -10.68 32.55 11.02
CA GLU A 48 -10.85 31.85 9.74
C GLU A 48 -12.28 31.33 9.54
N LYS A 49 -12.95 30.92 10.62
CA LYS A 49 -14.37 30.56 10.61
C LYS A 49 -15.26 31.78 10.43
N ASP A 50 -14.95 32.90 11.07
CA ASP A 50 -15.67 34.16 10.91
C ASP A 50 -15.49 34.74 9.50
N ALA A 51 -14.27 34.66 8.92
CA ALA A 51 -14.00 35.08 7.54
C ALA A 51 -14.65 34.17 6.47
N LYS A 52 -14.83 32.88 6.74
CA LYS A 52 -15.60 31.96 5.86
C LYS A 52 -17.10 32.20 5.95
N ALA A 53 -17.62 32.63 7.11
CA ALA A 53 -19.03 32.97 7.29
C ALA A 53 -19.41 34.32 6.64
N GLU A 54 -18.48 35.28 6.56
CA GLU A 54 -18.70 36.55 5.83
C GLU A 54 -18.62 36.37 4.30
N LYS A 55 -17.77 35.46 3.79
CA LYS A 55 -17.67 35.16 2.35
C LYS A 55 -18.87 34.38 1.77
N THR A 56 -19.78 33.85 2.59
CA THR A 56 -20.96 33.12 2.11
C THR A 56 -22.22 33.98 1.94
N LYS A 57 -22.14 35.30 2.20
CA LYS A 57 -23.30 36.22 2.08
C LYS A 57 -23.24 37.24 0.94
N GLY A 58 -22.18 37.27 0.14
CA GLY A 58 -22.07 38.13 -1.03
C GLY A 58 -21.57 37.33 -2.22
N ASP A 59 -22.48 36.99 -3.13
CA ASP A 59 -22.34 37.11 -4.58
C ASP A 59 -23.21 36.08 -5.29
N ASN A 60 -24.29 36.61 -5.86
CA ASN A 60 -25.14 35.97 -6.84
C ASN A 60 -24.93 36.72 -8.16
N ALA A 61 -24.84 35.97 -9.25
CA ALA A 61 -24.86 36.36 -10.67
C ALA A 61 -23.50 36.44 -11.42
N GLU A 62 -23.37 35.50 -12.36
CA GLU A 62 -22.94 35.62 -13.77
C GLU A 62 -21.97 34.52 -14.26
N ASN A 63 -22.33 34.00 -15.44
CA ASN A 63 -21.73 32.87 -16.17
C ASN A 63 -20.26 33.10 -16.53
N SER A 64 -19.41 32.10 -16.28
CA SER A 64 -18.36 31.69 -17.23
C SER A 64 -17.88 30.27 -16.92
N SER A 65 -17.70 29.50 -17.98
CA SER A 65 -17.20 28.14 -18.01
C SER A 65 -15.73 28.05 -17.60
N GLU A 66 -15.44 27.36 -16.50
CA GLU A 66 -14.19 26.64 -16.30
C GLU A 66 -14.38 25.61 -15.17
N ALA A 67 -14.11 24.35 -15.49
CA ALA A 67 -14.27 23.24 -14.57
C ALA A 67 -13.16 23.27 -13.50
N GLN A 68 -13.33 24.09 -12.48
CA GLN A 68 -12.53 23.98 -11.27
C GLN A 68 -12.98 22.78 -10.44
N VAL A 69 -12.06 21.82 -10.30
CA VAL A 69 -12.12 20.68 -9.39
C VAL A 69 -12.23 21.22 -7.97
N GLN A 70 -13.41 21.15 -7.36
CA GLN A 70 -13.63 21.51 -5.96
C GLN A 70 -14.30 20.36 -5.18
N ASN A 71 -13.70 20.08 -4.02
CA ASN A 71 -14.10 19.20 -2.91
C ASN A 71 -13.98 17.68 -3.10
N THR A 72 -12.75 17.17 -3.03
CA THR A 72 -12.44 15.74 -2.78
C THR A 72 -11.82 15.46 -1.40
N ALA A 73 -11.33 16.48 -0.67
CA ALA A 73 -10.60 16.26 0.59
C ALA A 73 -11.48 15.94 1.81
N GLU A 74 -12.69 16.52 1.93
CA GLU A 74 -13.55 16.31 3.13
C GLU A 74 -14.41 15.02 3.06
N TYR A 75 -14.48 14.34 1.92
CA TYR A 75 -15.52 13.34 1.69
C TYR A 75 -15.15 11.90 2.10
N PHE A 76 -13.86 11.56 2.09
CA PHE A 76 -13.33 10.25 2.56
C PHE A 76 -12.26 10.38 3.68
N CYS A 77 -11.69 11.57 3.87
CA CYS A 77 -10.44 11.76 4.64
C CYS A 77 -10.62 12.40 6.03
N ASP A 78 -11.80 12.33 6.66
CA ASP A 78 -11.94 12.78 8.07
C ASP A 78 -11.25 11.82 9.06
N PHE A 79 -10.58 10.79 8.55
CA PHE A 79 -9.54 10.04 9.26
C PHE A 79 -8.29 9.97 8.39
N SER A 80 -7.59 11.10 8.20
CA SER A 80 -6.13 11.02 8.00
C SER A 80 -5.56 10.15 9.12
N LEU A 81 -4.61 9.27 8.81
CA LEU A 81 -3.61 8.90 9.82
C LEU A 81 -3.24 10.21 10.52
N LYS A 82 -3.44 10.30 11.85
CA LYS A 82 -3.25 11.56 12.60
C LYS A 82 -2.02 12.28 12.06
N GLU A 83 -2.11 13.62 11.88
CA GLU A 83 -0.93 14.45 11.58
C GLU A 83 0.27 13.86 12.31
N GLU A 84 1.33 13.54 11.57
CA GLU A 84 2.49 12.79 12.06
C GLU A 84 2.73 13.12 13.52
N ASP A 85 2.48 12.17 14.42
CA ASP A 85 3.05 12.28 15.75
C ASP A 85 4.56 12.35 15.47
N PRO A 86 5.22 13.49 15.73
CA PRO A 86 6.62 13.63 15.41
C PRO A 86 7.36 12.44 16.01
N LEU A 87 8.27 11.84 15.24
CA LEU A 87 9.12 10.77 15.76
C LEU A 87 9.71 11.21 17.10
N ASP A 88 9.72 10.30 18.07
CA ASP A 88 10.11 10.65 19.43
C ASP A 88 11.64 10.72 19.53
N LEU A 89 12.20 11.86 19.15
CA LEU A 89 13.63 12.11 19.16
C LEU A 89 14.20 12.25 20.57
N SER A 90 13.35 12.23 21.61
CA SER A 90 13.81 12.37 23.00
C SER A 90 14.51 11.12 23.54
N ASP A 91 14.29 9.96 22.90
CA ASP A 91 14.98 8.71 23.21
C ASP A 91 16.18 8.46 22.28
N ASP A 92 16.51 9.41 21.39
CA ASP A 92 17.68 9.34 20.51
C ASP A 92 18.93 9.95 21.21
N GLU A 93 19.08 9.89 22.53
CA GLU A 93 20.29 10.41 23.21
C GLU A 93 21.49 9.45 23.01
N GLU A 94 22.71 9.96 22.89
CA GLU A 94 23.90 9.11 22.67
C GLU A 94 24.24 8.27 23.91
N ASP A 95 24.02 8.85 25.09
CA ASP A 95 24.22 8.21 26.40
C ASP A 95 23.34 6.96 26.59
N ASP A 96 22.26 6.89 25.82
CA ASP A 96 21.27 5.83 25.86
C ASP A 96 21.72 4.55 25.13
N LEU A 97 22.77 4.63 24.31
CA LEU A 97 23.42 3.50 23.66
C LEU A 97 24.55 2.88 24.50
N ASN A 98 24.89 3.45 25.66
CA ASN A 98 25.95 2.91 26.54
C ASN A 98 25.64 1.50 27.07
N GLY A 99 24.38 1.05 26.98
CA GLY A 99 23.98 -0.33 27.25
C GLY A 99 24.59 -1.36 26.29
N LEU A 100 24.84 -0.99 25.03
CA LEU A 100 25.51 -1.84 24.04
C LEU A 100 27.01 -1.99 24.33
N GLU A 101 27.69 -0.92 24.76
CA GLU A 101 29.10 -0.98 25.16
C GLU A 101 29.30 -1.85 26.40
N GLN A 102 28.42 -1.69 27.40
CA GLN A 102 28.44 -2.55 28.58
C GLN A 102 28.11 -4.00 28.24
N PHE A 103 27.35 -4.26 27.17
CA PHE A 103 27.07 -5.61 26.71
C PHE A 103 28.27 -6.22 25.98
N ALA A 104 28.87 -5.49 25.04
CA ALA A 104 30.06 -5.93 24.31
C ALA A 104 31.23 -6.21 25.27
N ALA A 105 31.45 -5.36 26.27
CA ALA A 105 32.48 -5.59 27.30
C ALA A 105 32.19 -6.80 28.21
N ILE A 106 30.96 -7.32 28.24
CA ILE A 106 30.61 -8.56 28.96
C ILE A 106 30.75 -9.77 28.05
N GLU A 107 30.46 -9.64 26.75
CA GLU A 107 30.69 -10.71 25.77
C GLU A 107 32.19 -10.94 25.55
N GLU A 108 32.98 -9.88 25.36
CA GLU A 108 34.44 -9.99 25.25
C GLU A 108 35.06 -10.64 26.48
N LYS A 109 34.49 -10.41 27.68
CA LYS A 109 34.92 -11.07 28.92
C LYS A 109 34.51 -12.54 29.00
N LYS A 110 33.37 -12.90 28.45
CA LYS A 110 32.95 -14.30 28.39
C LYS A 110 33.75 -15.08 27.36
N ASP A 111 34.02 -14.48 26.21
CA ASP A 111 34.86 -15.08 25.19
C ASP A 111 36.31 -15.17 25.69
N SER A 112 36.80 -14.18 26.46
CA SER A 112 38.12 -14.29 27.11
C SER A 112 38.14 -15.31 28.25
N GLU A 113 37.08 -15.43 29.05
CA GLU A 113 36.97 -16.45 30.11
C GLU A 113 36.87 -17.87 29.52
N ILE A 114 36.28 -18.05 28.33
CA ILE A 114 36.25 -19.33 27.62
C ILE A 114 37.62 -19.65 27.01
N MET A 115 38.34 -18.66 26.45
CA MET A 115 39.72 -18.88 25.99
C MET A 115 40.72 -19.08 27.14
N GLU A 116 40.49 -18.50 28.32
CA GLU A 116 41.31 -18.75 29.52
C GLU A 116 41.03 -20.12 30.16
N GLU A 117 39.89 -20.78 29.87
CA GLU A 117 39.61 -22.17 30.27
C GLU A 117 40.19 -23.21 29.29
N ASP A 118 40.48 -22.82 28.03
CA ASP A 118 41.06 -23.69 27.00
C ASP A 118 42.61 -23.67 26.95
N GLU A 119 43.29 -22.78 27.70
CA GLU A 119 44.76 -22.74 27.80
C GLU A 119 45.37 -23.69 28.86
N ASP A 120 44.55 -24.42 29.63
CA ASP A 120 45.00 -25.34 30.70
C ASP A 120 44.73 -26.84 30.42
N SER A 121 44.51 -27.21 29.15
CA SER A 121 44.27 -28.60 28.72
C SER A 121 45.18 -29.02 27.56
N GLU A 122 46.45 -29.32 27.84
CA GLU A 122 47.31 -30.06 26.90
C GLU A 122 47.07 -31.58 26.99
N GLU A 123 47.03 -32.19 25.80
CA GLU A 123 47.20 -33.61 25.44
C GLU A 123 46.07 -34.60 25.78
N GLU A 124 45.38 -35.11 24.75
CA GLU A 124 45.58 -36.50 24.27
C GLU A 124 45.17 -36.64 22.80
N GLU A 125 46.01 -37.37 22.06
CA GLU A 125 45.86 -37.83 20.68
C GLU A 125 44.75 -38.87 20.54
N ASP A 126 44.06 -38.90 19.39
CA ASP A 126 43.78 -40.16 18.69
C ASP A 126 43.44 -39.86 17.22
N ASP A 127 44.25 -40.44 16.34
CA ASP A 127 44.11 -40.54 14.89
C ASP A 127 42.99 -41.53 14.51
N GLU A 128 42.29 -41.28 13.39
CA GLU A 128 42.06 -42.23 12.28
C GLU A 128 41.10 -41.62 11.22
N ASP A 129 41.73 -41.12 10.15
CA ASP A 129 41.53 -41.34 8.71
C ASP A 129 40.19 -41.08 7.95
N GLU A 130 40.36 -40.18 6.97
CA GLU A 130 40.01 -40.22 5.53
C GLU A 130 38.54 -40.39 5.07
N ASP A 131 38.01 -39.36 4.39
CA ASP A 131 37.91 -39.42 2.93
C ASP A 131 37.77 -37.99 2.34
N GLU A 132 38.64 -37.74 1.35
CA GLU A 132 38.72 -36.56 0.49
C GLU A 132 37.51 -36.45 -0.45
N ASP A 133 37.09 -35.23 -0.79
CA ASP A 133 36.71 -34.88 -2.16
C ASP A 133 36.78 -33.33 -2.28
N GLU A 134 37.85 -32.89 -2.95
CA GLU A 134 38.08 -31.55 -3.49
C GLU A 134 37.05 -31.22 -4.57
N ASP A 135 36.56 -29.98 -4.60
CA ASP A 135 36.18 -29.31 -5.84
C ASP A 135 36.45 -27.80 -5.69
N GLU A 136 37.52 -27.37 -6.37
CA GLU A 136 37.93 -25.99 -6.63
C GLU A 136 36.87 -25.24 -7.45
N TYR A 137 36.63 -23.97 -7.11
CA TYR A 137 36.21 -22.98 -8.10
C TYR A 137 37.02 -21.70 -7.93
N GLU A 138 37.64 -21.35 -9.05
CA GLU A 138 38.69 -20.37 -9.29
C GLU A 138 38.24 -18.92 -9.04
N ASP A 139 39.16 -18.14 -8.47
CA ASP A 139 39.18 -16.69 -8.45
C ASP A 139 39.47 -16.16 -9.87
N GLU A 140 38.63 -15.25 -10.37
CA GLU A 140 38.96 -14.36 -11.50
C GLU A 140 38.92 -12.90 -11.02
N ASP A 141 40.09 -12.43 -10.58
CA ASP A 141 40.44 -11.01 -10.49
C ASP A 141 40.86 -10.54 -11.90
N GLU A 142 40.09 -9.62 -12.51
CA GLU A 142 40.52 -8.83 -13.67
C GLU A 142 40.77 -7.38 -13.22
N ASP A 143 42.05 -7.05 -13.02
CA ASP A 143 42.59 -5.69 -13.11
C ASP A 143 42.96 -5.40 -14.58
N GLU A 144 42.44 -4.33 -15.17
CA GLU A 144 43.14 -3.62 -16.25
C GLU A 144 42.99 -2.09 -16.09
N ASP A 145 44.13 -1.44 -16.30
CA ASP A 145 44.52 -0.05 -16.07
C ASP A 145 43.67 1.03 -16.80
N MET A 146 43.81 2.29 -16.37
CA MET A 146 44.51 3.34 -17.15
C MET A 146 44.33 4.77 -16.58
N GLU A 147 45.50 5.38 -16.38
CA GLU A 147 45.90 6.78 -16.59
C GLU A 147 45.45 7.92 -15.66
N ASP A 148 46.48 8.38 -14.94
CA ASP A 148 46.81 9.72 -14.44
C ASP A 148 46.62 10.81 -15.51
N ASP A 149 45.87 11.87 -15.18
CA ASP A 149 46.13 13.20 -15.75
C ASP A 149 46.06 14.24 -14.63
N SER A 150 47.15 14.99 -14.55
CA SER A 150 47.43 16.02 -13.57
C SER A 150 47.11 17.38 -14.19
N GLY A 151 46.17 18.10 -13.58
CA GLY A 151 45.83 19.48 -13.91
C GLY A 151 45.68 20.29 -12.63
N ASP A 152 46.69 21.10 -12.37
CA ASP A 152 46.85 22.01 -11.23
C ASP A 152 46.05 23.32 -11.43
N GLU A 153 45.83 24.02 -10.30
CA GLU A 153 45.39 25.43 -10.13
C GLU A 153 43.91 25.79 -10.37
N ASP A 154 43.20 26.08 -9.27
CA ASP A 154 42.78 27.46 -8.95
C ASP A 154 42.28 27.55 -7.50
N GLU A 155 43.01 28.33 -6.69
CA GLU A 155 42.60 28.85 -5.39
C GLU A 155 41.43 29.81 -5.59
N ASP A 156 40.28 29.56 -4.95
CA ASP A 156 39.33 30.61 -4.64
C ASP A 156 38.81 30.45 -3.20
N ASP A 157 39.32 31.36 -2.38
CA ASP A 157 38.96 31.69 -1.01
C ASP A 157 37.44 31.92 -0.90
N MET A 158 36.72 31.07 -0.16
CA MET A 158 35.35 31.34 0.26
C MET A 158 35.19 31.09 1.76
N GLU A 159 35.38 32.20 2.48
CA GLU A 159 34.97 32.56 3.84
C GLU A 159 34.40 31.44 4.73
N GLU A 160 35.18 31.12 5.78
CA GLU A 160 34.75 30.42 6.97
C GLU A 160 33.46 31.03 7.55
N VAL A 161 32.35 30.29 7.44
CA VAL A 161 31.21 30.46 8.34
C VAL A 161 31.38 29.45 9.47
N GLU A 162 32.07 29.87 10.54
CA GLU A 162 32.08 29.15 11.81
C GLU A 162 30.65 29.14 12.43
N GLU A 163 29.85 28.14 12.08
CA GLU A 163 28.82 27.63 12.97
C GLU A 163 29.35 26.40 13.70
N ASN A 164 29.65 26.60 14.99
CA ASN A 164 30.06 25.61 15.98
C ASN A 164 29.16 24.34 15.93
N ASP A 165 29.62 23.31 15.23
CA ASP A 165 29.04 21.96 15.28
C ASP A 165 30.20 21.03 15.66
N SER A 166 30.22 20.60 16.92
CA SER A 166 31.30 19.78 17.50
C SER A 166 31.28 18.31 17.02
N ALA A 167 30.75 18.05 15.82
CA ALA A 167 30.55 16.73 15.27
C ALA A 167 31.78 16.27 14.48
N GLN A 168 32.24 15.03 14.72
CA GLN A 168 33.38 14.45 14.01
C GLN A 168 32.98 14.09 12.57
N ALA A 169 33.75 14.55 11.58
CA ALA A 169 33.56 14.16 10.18
C ALA A 169 33.90 12.67 9.98
N VAL A 170 33.01 11.91 9.35
CA VAL A 170 33.21 10.48 9.09
C VAL A 170 34.11 10.29 7.86
N THR A 171 35.27 9.65 8.03
CA THR A 171 36.20 9.35 6.94
C THR A 171 35.95 7.97 6.31
N ARG A 172 36.46 7.75 5.10
CA ARG A 172 36.36 6.45 4.40
C ARG A 172 37.02 5.31 5.20
N GLU A 173 38.13 5.60 5.86
CA GLU A 173 38.90 4.66 6.68
C GLU A 173 38.09 4.18 7.90
N MET A 174 37.38 5.10 8.57
CA MET A 174 36.49 4.76 9.69
C MET A 174 35.39 3.80 9.24
N VAL A 175 34.76 4.05 8.08
CA VAL A 175 33.73 3.17 7.53
C VAL A 175 34.28 1.80 7.14
N GLN A 176 35.50 1.72 6.60
CA GLN A 176 36.15 0.45 6.28
C GLN A 176 36.46 -0.36 7.55
N GLN A 177 36.91 0.31 8.62
CA GLN A 177 37.17 -0.34 9.90
C GLN A 177 35.86 -0.85 10.52
N TRP A 178 34.81 -0.02 10.57
CA TRP A 178 33.50 -0.44 11.03
C TRP A 178 32.91 -1.59 10.21
N ALA A 179 33.15 -1.62 8.90
CA ALA A 179 32.73 -2.73 8.04
C ALA A 179 33.44 -4.05 8.40
N LYS A 180 34.72 -4.02 8.81
CA LYS A 180 35.44 -5.21 9.29
C LYS A 180 34.94 -5.65 10.66
N ASP A 181 34.67 -4.70 11.56
CA ASP A 181 34.28 -5.01 12.93
C ASP A 181 32.81 -5.48 13.02
N VAL A 182 31.92 -4.94 12.18
CA VAL A 182 30.52 -5.36 12.14
C VAL A 182 30.34 -6.76 11.53
N LYS A 183 31.26 -7.20 10.66
CA LYS A 183 31.31 -8.58 10.14
C LYS A 183 31.50 -9.61 11.25
N LYS A 184 32.18 -9.24 12.33
CA LYS A 184 32.30 -10.05 13.55
C LYS A 184 31.02 -10.04 14.41
N LYS A 185 29.94 -9.41 13.91
CA LYS A 185 28.64 -9.23 14.59
C LYS A 185 28.74 -8.49 15.92
N SER A 186 29.75 -7.62 16.08
CA SER A 186 29.95 -6.86 17.31
C SER A 186 28.86 -5.81 17.54
N PRO A 187 28.15 -5.83 18.69
CA PRO A 187 27.16 -4.80 19.03
C PRO A 187 27.77 -3.39 19.19
N SER A 188 29.05 -3.31 19.55
CA SER A 188 29.79 -2.04 19.68
C SER A 188 30.06 -1.39 18.32
N ALA A 189 30.46 -2.19 17.32
CA ALA A 189 30.65 -1.70 15.96
C ALA A 189 29.32 -1.20 15.35
N TRP A 190 28.22 -1.91 15.64
CA TRP A 190 26.88 -1.47 15.22
C TRP A 190 26.46 -0.15 15.88
N LYS A 191 26.77 0.07 17.16
CA LYS A 191 26.54 1.37 17.84
C LYS A 191 27.14 2.53 17.04
N GLN A 192 28.38 2.41 16.59
CA GLN A 192 29.05 3.48 15.83
C GLN A 192 28.38 3.73 14.48
N LEU A 193 27.96 2.66 13.79
CA LEU A 193 27.18 2.76 12.56
C LEU A 193 25.82 3.42 12.78
N LEU A 194 25.13 3.16 13.90
CA LEU A 194 23.85 3.80 14.23
C LEU A 194 24.01 5.31 14.50
N LEU A 195 25.07 5.71 15.19
CA LEU A 195 25.38 7.12 15.41
C LEU A 195 25.71 7.84 14.10
N ALA A 196 26.43 7.17 13.19
CA ALA A 196 26.70 7.71 11.87
C ALA A 196 25.43 7.78 11.00
N LEU A 197 24.56 6.76 11.04
CA LEU A 197 23.26 6.76 10.35
C LEU A 197 22.35 7.89 10.84
N ARG A 198 22.39 8.19 12.14
CA ARG A 198 21.67 9.35 12.70
C ARG A 198 22.15 10.67 12.07
N GLY A 199 23.47 10.82 11.89
CA GLY A 199 24.04 11.95 11.16
C GLY A 199 23.57 12.02 9.70
N ALA A 200 23.40 10.86 9.04
CA ALA A 200 22.90 10.78 7.66
C ALA A 200 21.42 11.17 7.55
N ALA A 201 20.60 10.81 8.53
CA ALA A 201 19.16 11.07 8.55
C ALA A 201 18.77 12.45 9.10
N ARG A 202 19.74 13.38 9.25
CA ARG A 202 19.56 14.71 9.83
C ARG A 202 18.53 15.53 9.04
N SER A 203 17.57 16.12 9.75
CA SER A 203 16.58 17.04 9.17
C SER A 203 16.89 18.47 9.59
N GLU A 204 16.71 19.43 8.68
CA GLU A 204 16.98 20.86 8.92
C GLU A 204 16.13 21.47 10.05
N GLU A 205 15.02 20.83 10.43
CA GLU A 205 14.10 21.32 11.46
C GLU A 205 14.61 21.08 12.90
N GLU A 206 15.69 20.34 13.09
CA GLU A 206 16.24 19.97 14.40
C GLU A 206 17.29 20.95 14.94
N ARG A 207 16.85 22.15 15.32
CA ARG A 207 17.73 23.10 16.03
C ARG A 207 17.95 22.66 17.47
N GLY A 208 19.19 22.30 17.81
CA GLY A 208 19.65 22.08 19.19
C GLY A 208 19.97 20.63 19.56
N VAL A 209 19.99 19.70 18.60
CA VAL A 209 20.45 18.32 18.80
C VAL A 209 21.94 18.24 18.45
N THR A 210 22.75 17.69 19.36
CA THR A 210 24.18 17.43 19.13
C THR A 210 24.33 16.09 18.42
N TYR A 211 25.12 16.06 17.36
CA TYR A 211 25.43 14.85 16.59
C TYR A 211 26.89 14.45 16.82
N THR A 212 27.18 13.18 17.10
CA THR A 212 28.57 12.68 17.19
C THR A 212 29.29 12.79 15.85
N TYR A 213 28.58 12.42 14.79
CA TYR A 213 29.14 12.23 13.46
C TYR A 213 28.45 13.12 12.43
N ARG A 214 29.26 13.75 11.58
CA ARG A 214 28.83 14.51 10.41
C ARG A 214 29.22 13.75 9.14
N LEU A 215 28.28 13.64 8.21
CA LEU A 215 28.46 12.99 6.92
C LEU A 215 28.30 14.03 5.80
N ASP A 216 29.42 14.46 5.23
CA ASP A 216 29.42 15.51 4.19
C ASP A 216 29.24 14.94 2.77
N ASN A 217 29.27 13.61 2.60
CA ASN A 217 29.24 12.96 1.30
C ASN A 217 28.08 11.94 1.20
N TYR A 218 27.21 12.15 0.21
CA TYR A 218 26.05 11.28 -0.05
C TYR A 218 26.44 9.81 -0.23
N LYS A 219 27.50 9.50 -1.00
CA LYS A 219 27.95 8.12 -1.21
C LYS A 219 28.40 7.45 0.10
N LEU A 220 29.05 8.21 0.98
CA LEU A 220 29.43 7.75 2.32
C LEU A 220 28.19 7.50 3.17
N SER A 221 27.19 8.38 3.13
CA SER A 221 25.92 8.22 3.83
C SER A 221 25.18 6.94 3.40
N CYS A 222 25.12 6.67 2.10
CA CYS A 222 24.51 5.46 1.55
C CYS A 222 25.27 4.20 1.99
N LYS A 223 26.60 4.24 2.02
CA LYS A 223 27.42 3.10 2.47
C LYS A 223 27.24 2.81 3.96
N VAL A 224 27.21 3.84 4.80
CA VAL A 224 26.91 3.71 6.24
C VAL A 224 25.51 3.14 6.44
N ALA A 225 24.50 3.66 5.73
CA ALA A 225 23.14 3.15 5.81
C ALA A 225 23.05 1.68 5.40
N LYS A 226 23.67 1.29 4.27
CA LYS A 226 23.72 -0.11 3.83
C LYS A 226 24.29 -1.02 4.91
N LEU A 227 25.46 -0.69 5.45
CA LEU A 227 26.13 -1.49 6.48
C LEU A 227 25.31 -1.55 7.79
N ALA A 228 24.75 -0.42 8.23
CA ALA A 228 23.96 -0.37 9.45
C ALA A 228 22.69 -1.26 9.38
N ILE A 229 22.08 -1.33 8.18
CA ILE A 229 20.83 -2.05 7.92
C ILE A 229 21.08 -3.54 7.65
N GLU A 230 22.08 -3.87 6.83
CA GLU A 230 22.46 -5.26 6.49
C GLU A 230 22.80 -6.09 7.72
N TYR A 231 23.58 -5.51 8.65
CA TYR A 231 24.04 -6.21 9.85
C TYR A 231 23.05 -6.09 11.03
N ALA A 232 21.95 -5.35 10.89
CA ALA A 232 20.95 -5.24 11.95
C ALA A 232 20.32 -6.60 12.26
N TYR A 233 19.83 -7.34 11.26
CA TYR A 233 19.20 -8.63 11.49
C TYR A 233 20.16 -9.70 12.08
N PRO A 234 21.37 -9.91 11.53
CA PRO A 234 22.34 -10.84 12.12
C PRO A 234 22.65 -10.58 13.60
N ILE A 235 22.81 -9.31 13.99
CA ILE A 235 23.11 -8.93 15.38
C ILE A 235 21.86 -9.14 16.26
N LEU A 236 20.71 -8.63 15.83
CA LEU A 236 19.47 -8.74 16.62
C LEU A 236 19.03 -10.19 16.78
N SER A 237 19.14 -11.03 15.75
CA SER A 237 18.75 -12.44 15.82
C SER A 237 19.64 -13.29 16.73
N GLN A 238 20.93 -12.94 16.86
CA GLN A 238 21.86 -13.61 17.77
C GLN A 238 21.54 -13.33 19.24
N HIS A 239 21.21 -12.08 19.59
CA HIS A 239 21.03 -11.68 21.00
C HIS A 239 19.56 -11.58 21.45
N LEU A 240 18.61 -11.34 20.53
CA LEU A 240 17.17 -11.18 20.81
C LEU A 240 16.36 -12.32 20.17
N ILE A 241 16.67 -13.56 20.56
CA ILE A 241 16.03 -14.76 20.01
C ILE A 241 14.51 -14.74 20.28
N THR A 242 13.73 -14.65 19.22
CA THR A 242 12.26 -14.75 19.25
C THR A 242 11.85 -16.16 18.81
N SER A 243 11.15 -16.90 19.68
CA SER A 243 10.66 -18.25 19.39
C SER A 243 9.19 -18.22 18.96
N LYS A 244 8.68 -19.29 18.33
CA LYS A 244 7.26 -19.46 17.97
C LYS A 244 6.29 -19.17 19.14
N ASN A 245 6.72 -19.39 20.38
CA ASN A 245 5.95 -19.12 21.61
C ASN A 245 6.18 -17.73 22.22
N HIS A 246 7.22 -17.00 21.80
CA HIS A 246 7.62 -15.68 22.31
C HIS A 246 7.87 -14.72 21.14
N LYS A 247 6.80 -14.39 20.41
CA LYS A 247 6.84 -13.42 19.30
C LYS A 247 7.17 -11.98 19.69
N VAL A 248 7.29 -11.70 21.00
CA VAL A 248 7.50 -10.33 21.52
C VAL A 248 8.95 -10.16 21.98
N PRO A 249 9.75 -9.31 21.31
CA PRO A 249 11.15 -9.04 21.66
C PRO A 249 11.37 -8.61 23.11
N GLN A 250 10.39 -7.92 23.71
CA GLN A 250 10.44 -7.40 25.08
C GLN A 250 10.67 -8.44 26.17
N LYS A 251 10.36 -9.71 25.88
CA LYS A 251 10.52 -10.82 26.83
C LYS A 251 11.91 -11.44 26.82
N THR A 252 12.78 -11.01 25.91
CA THR A 252 14.14 -11.52 25.84
C THR A 252 15.00 -10.92 26.96
N LYS A 253 15.95 -11.71 27.47
CA LYS A 253 16.82 -11.33 28.61
C LYS A 253 17.61 -10.05 28.33
N TYR A 254 18.00 -9.83 27.07
CA TYR A 254 18.86 -8.72 26.67
C TYR A 254 18.09 -7.52 26.11
N TRP A 255 16.75 -7.57 26.03
CA TRP A 255 15.93 -6.45 25.55
C TRP A 255 16.27 -5.11 26.19
N PRO A 256 16.42 -4.97 27.53
CA PRO A 256 16.71 -3.67 28.13
C PRO A 256 18.05 -3.04 27.71
N LYS A 257 18.97 -3.85 27.16
CA LYS A 257 20.27 -3.37 26.64
C LYS A 257 20.20 -2.93 25.18
N PHE A 258 19.31 -3.55 24.41
CA PHE A 258 19.15 -3.30 22.97
C PHE A 258 17.98 -2.38 22.62
N GLU A 259 16.98 -2.23 23.49
CA GLU A 259 15.74 -1.49 23.24
C GLU A 259 15.99 -0.09 22.64
N LYS A 260 16.86 0.69 23.27
CA LYS A 260 17.22 2.05 22.82
C LYS A 260 17.95 2.05 21.48
N ALA A 261 18.81 1.06 21.24
CA ALA A 261 19.51 0.92 19.97
C ALA A 261 18.58 0.49 18.83
N VAL A 262 17.65 -0.43 19.10
CA VAL A 262 16.63 -0.84 18.12
C VAL A 262 15.70 0.33 17.81
N HIS A 263 15.31 1.12 18.82
CA HIS A 263 14.50 2.32 18.61
C HIS A 263 15.24 3.34 17.73
N LEU A 264 16.50 3.64 18.07
CA LEU A 264 17.33 4.58 17.30
C LEU A 264 17.54 4.10 15.87
N PHE A 265 17.88 2.82 15.68
CA PHE A 265 17.98 2.20 14.36
C PHE A 265 16.69 2.41 13.56
N PHE A 266 15.56 1.99 14.13
CA PHE A 266 14.28 2.06 13.46
C PHE A 266 13.89 3.49 13.10
N ASN A 267 13.98 4.44 14.04
CA ASN A 267 13.66 5.85 13.80
C ASN A 267 14.49 6.44 12.65
N ASN A 268 15.81 6.23 12.67
CA ASN A 268 16.69 6.79 11.65
C ASN A 268 16.48 6.11 10.29
N THR A 269 16.20 4.81 10.26
CA THR A 269 15.89 4.14 9.00
C THR A 269 14.54 4.58 8.43
N VAL A 270 13.52 4.83 9.26
CA VAL A 270 12.23 5.40 8.79
C VAL A 270 12.44 6.77 8.16
N ARG A 271 13.26 7.62 8.78
CA ARG A 271 13.61 8.94 8.24
C ARG A 271 14.37 8.82 6.93
N PHE A 272 15.38 7.96 6.88
CA PHE A 272 16.17 7.70 5.68
C PHE A 272 15.28 7.21 4.53
N LEU A 273 14.35 6.29 4.79
CA LEU A 273 13.40 5.77 3.80
C LEU A 273 12.47 6.84 3.21
N ARG A 274 12.09 7.83 4.00
CA ARG A 274 11.15 8.88 3.57
C ARG A 274 11.75 9.74 2.45
N ASP A 275 13.03 10.06 2.58
CA ASP A 275 13.72 11.05 1.76
C ASP A 275 14.64 10.38 0.71
N LEU A 276 14.54 9.06 0.53
CA LEU A 276 15.39 8.29 -0.38
C LEU A 276 14.86 8.29 -1.83
N GLU A 277 15.65 8.83 -2.74
CA GLU A 277 15.32 8.89 -4.18
C GLU A 277 15.87 7.70 -4.98
N ASP A 278 17.01 7.13 -4.57
CA ASP A 278 17.64 5.99 -5.25
C ASP A 278 16.81 4.70 -5.07
N GLU A 279 16.19 4.23 -6.15
CA GLU A 279 15.35 3.03 -6.15
C GLU A 279 16.12 1.74 -5.81
N ALA A 280 17.37 1.61 -6.25
CA ALA A 280 18.15 0.40 -5.96
C ALA A 280 18.52 0.33 -4.48
N LEU A 281 18.86 1.48 -3.89
CA LEU A 281 19.07 1.57 -2.45
C LEU A 281 17.77 1.37 -1.67
N LEU A 282 16.65 1.89 -2.16
CA LEU A 282 15.35 1.70 -1.54
C LEU A 282 14.96 0.21 -1.51
N ALA A 283 15.10 -0.49 -2.64
CA ALA A 283 14.85 -1.93 -2.74
C ALA A 283 15.72 -2.74 -1.76
N PHE A 284 17.01 -2.40 -1.66
CA PHE A 284 17.93 -3.01 -0.69
C PHE A 284 17.46 -2.80 0.75
N VAL A 285 17.17 -1.54 1.13
CA VAL A 285 16.74 -1.20 2.49
C VAL A 285 15.44 -1.90 2.87
N LEU A 286 14.46 -1.94 1.97
CA LEU A 286 13.18 -2.61 2.22
C LEU A 286 13.37 -4.11 2.46
N THR A 287 14.21 -4.76 1.66
CA THR A 287 14.48 -6.21 1.75
C THR A 287 15.15 -6.58 3.07
N GLU A 288 16.13 -5.78 3.52
CA GLU A 288 16.83 -6.04 4.79
C GLU A 288 15.97 -5.69 6.02
N LEU A 289 15.18 -4.61 5.95
CA LEU A 289 14.25 -4.25 7.01
C LEU A 289 13.14 -5.26 7.22
N GLU A 290 12.69 -5.93 6.16
CA GLU A 290 11.65 -6.96 6.24
C GLU A 290 12.05 -8.07 7.23
N LYS A 291 13.33 -8.45 7.24
CA LYS A 291 13.90 -9.43 8.19
C LYS A 291 13.82 -8.95 9.65
N CYS A 292 13.86 -7.64 9.86
CA CYS A 292 13.83 -7.01 11.18
C CYS A 292 12.43 -6.70 11.71
N ALA A 293 11.37 -6.93 10.94
CA ALA A 293 10.00 -6.46 11.24
C ALA A 293 9.48 -6.87 12.63
N ILE A 294 9.87 -8.05 13.12
CA ILE A 294 9.46 -8.56 14.45
C ILE A 294 9.98 -7.69 15.61
N TYR A 295 11.09 -6.98 15.43
CA TYR A 295 11.72 -6.16 16.48
C TYR A 295 11.07 -4.78 16.66
N PHE A 296 10.35 -4.30 15.66
CA PHE A 296 9.84 -2.92 15.63
C PHE A 296 8.54 -2.73 16.39
N GLY A 297 7.69 -3.75 16.49
CA GLY A 297 6.30 -3.62 16.93
C GLY A 297 6.10 -2.94 18.30
N THR A 298 7.12 -2.96 19.15
CA THR A 298 7.10 -2.34 20.49
C THR A 298 7.05 -0.80 20.46
N PHE A 299 7.50 -0.17 19.37
CA PHE A 299 7.63 1.29 19.23
C PHE A 299 6.45 1.89 18.45
N THR A 300 5.27 1.94 19.09
CA THR A 300 4.00 2.32 18.42
C THR A 300 4.05 3.61 17.58
N LYS A 301 4.73 4.66 18.04
CA LYS A 301 4.89 5.92 17.27
C LYS A 301 5.73 5.70 16.01
N ALA A 302 6.89 5.09 16.15
CA ALA A 302 7.79 4.79 15.04
C ALA A 302 7.14 3.82 14.05
N CYS A 303 6.37 2.83 14.53
CA CYS A 303 5.59 1.92 13.71
C CYS A 303 4.52 2.63 12.87
N ASN A 304 3.80 3.59 13.44
CA ASN A 304 2.82 4.37 12.70
C ASN A 304 3.50 5.25 11.63
N ALA A 305 4.65 5.85 11.95
CA ALA A 305 5.44 6.61 10.99
C ALA A 305 5.97 5.71 9.86
N TYR A 306 6.50 4.54 10.20
CA TYR A 306 6.98 3.54 9.23
C TYR A 306 5.88 3.12 8.26
N LEU A 307 4.73 2.69 8.79
CA LEU A 307 3.60 2.27 7.98
C LEU A 307 3.14 3.41 7.05
N LYS A 308 3.14 4.66 7.53
CA LYS A 308 2.80 5.82 6.70
C LYS A 308 3.80 6.02 5.56
N VAL A 309 5.10 5.98 5.85
CA VAL A 309 6.16 6.08 4.82
C VAL A 309 6.00 4.98 3.77
N LEU A 310 5.82 3.72 4.21
CA LEU A 310 5.59 2.62 3.29
C LEU A 310 4.34 2.81 2.43
N LEU A 311 3.23 3.25 3.00
CA LEU A 311 1.99 3.50 2.25
C LEU A 311 2.14 4.64 1.25
N ASP A 312 2.85 5.71 1.62
CA ASP A 312 3.10 6.84 0.74
C ASP A 312 3.94 6.41 -0.47
N ARG A 313 5.04 5.67 -0.24
CA ARG A 313 5.90 5.11 -1.31
C ARG A 313 5.20 4.04 -2.14
N TRP A 314 4.44 3.15 -1.52
CA TRP A 314 3.62 2.15 -2.22
C TRP A 314 2.63 2.81 -3.20
N SER A 315 2.15 4.00 -2.88
CA SER A 315 1.21 4.75 -3.72
C SER A 315 1.86 5.75 -4.69
N ASP A 316 3.20 5.76 -4.76
CA ASP A 316 3.96 6.71 -5.56
C ASP A 316 4.04 6.25 -7.02
N SER A 317 3.51 7.08 -7.92
CA SER A 317 3.52 6.82 -9.37
C SER A 317 4.89 7.01 -10.01
N SER A 318 5.84 7.66 -9.34
CA SER A 318 7.20 7.87 -9.85
C SER A 318 8.08 6.63 -9.73
N LEU A 319 7.76 5.72 -8.80
CA LEU A 319 8.53 4.49 -8.58
C LEU A 319 8.19 3.43 -9.63
N SER A 320 9.11 2.50 -9.84
CA SER A 320 8.86 1.26 -10.59
C SER A 320 7.81 0.36 -9.91
N SER A 321 7.21 -0.55 -10.68
CA SER A 321 6.22 -1.51 -10.15
C SER A 321 6.88 -2.48 -9.16
N GLU A 322 8.13 -2.86 -9.44
CA GLU A 322 8.97 -3.73 -8.63
C GLU A 322 9.26 -3.11 -7.26
N THR A 323 9.68 -1.84 -7.20
CA THR A 323 9.94 -1.15 -5.93
C THR A 323 8.63 -0.95 -5.12
N ARG A 324 7.50 -0.68 -5.78
CA ARG A 324 6.18 -0.63 -5.10
C ARG A 324 5.78 -2.00 -4.52
N GLN A 325 6.05 -3.09 -5.23
CA GLN A 325 5.80 -4.45 -4.74
C GLN A 325 6.62 -4.75 -3.47
N LEU A 326 7.87 -4.28 -3.40
CA LEU A 326 8.68 -4.40 -2.18
C LEU A 326 8.09 -3.57 -1.02
N CYS A 327 7.60 -2.35 -1.29
CA CYS A 327 6.90 -1.56 -0.28
C CYS A 327 5.66 -2.30 0.25
N TYR A 328 4.88 -2.92 -0.64
CA TYR A 328 3.74 -3.75 -0.25
C TYR A 328 4.15 -4.98 0.56
N SER A 329 5.21 -5.69 0.15
CA SER A 329 5.77 -6.82 0.92
C SER A 329 6.12 -6.40 2.34
N ALA A 330 6.81 -5.27 2.49
CA ALA A 330 7.14 -4.70 3.79
C ALA A 330 5.89 -4.36 4.62
N ILE A 331 4.83 -3.79 4.02
CA ILE A 331 3.54 -3.53 4.69
C ILE A 331 2.92 -4.84 5.19
N ARG A 332 2.85 -5.86 4.33
CA ARG A 332 2.25 -7.17 4.65
C ARG A 332 3.02 -7.88 5.75
N THR A 333 4.34 -7.94 5.63
CA THR A 333 5.21 -8.56 6.64
C THR A 333 5.11 -7.80 7.96
N PHE A 334 5.13 -6.46 7.94
CA PHE A 334 4.91 -5.66 9.14
C PHE A 334 3.54 -5.94 9.79
N ALA A 335 2.46 -5.94 9.01
CA ALA A 335 1.10 -6.17 9.50
C ALA A 335 0.90 -7.55 10.15
N THR A 336 1.61 -8.57 9.66
CA THR A 336 1.46 -9.97 10.09
C THR A 336 2.44 -10.39 11.19
N THR A 337 3.62 -9.77 11.26
CA THR A 337 4.69 -10.15 12.20
C THR A 337 4.81 -9.21 13.40
N ALA A 338 4.59 -7.90 13.22
CA ALA A 338 4.81 -6.92 14.28
C ALA A 338 3.68 -6.96 15.31
N GLN A 339 4.06 -6.89 16.59
CA GLN A 339 3.14 -6.86 17.73
C GLN A 339 3.57 -5.78 18.72
N ASP A 340 2.60 -5.04 19.26
CA ASP A 340 2.87 -4.07 20.31
C ASP A 340 3.16 -4.73 21.68
N ALA A 341 3.48 -3.91 22.67
CA ALA A 341 3.76 -4.35 24.04
C ALA A 341 2.57 -5.09 24.69
N GLU A 342 1.35 -4.78 24.26
CA GLU A 342 0.09 -5.35 24.73
C GLU A 342 -0.35 -6.57 23.89
N LYS A 343 0.46 -6.97 22.89
CA LYS A 343 0.20 -8.02 21.89
C LYS A 343 -0.92 -7.70 20.89
N ASN A 344 -1.27 -6.43 20.72
CA ASN A 344 -2.10 -6.03 19.60
C ASN A 344 -1.26 -6.04 18.32
N GLY A 345 -1.82 -6.57 17.24
CA GLY A 345 -1.18 -6.56 15.92
C GLY A 345 -1.41 -5.24 15.18
N TYR A 346 -0.62 -5.00 14.14
CA TYR A 346 -0.75 -3.81 13.29
C TYR A 346 -1.70 -4.02 12.09
N MET A 347 -2.26 -5.22 11.91
CA MET A 347 -3.19 -5.55 10.83
C MET A 347 -4.35 -4.54 10.66
N PRO A 348 -5.08 -4.11 11.72
CA PRO A 348 -6.15 -3.12 11.54
C PRO A 348 -5.66 -1.78 10.97
N HIS A 349 -4.45 -1.36 11.34
CA HIS A 349 -3.83 -0.12 10.85
C HIS A 349 -3.41 -0.27 9.38
N ALA A 350 -2.85 -1.42 9.02
CA ALA A 350 -2.45 -1.73 7.66
C ALA A 350 -3.65 -1.80 6.71
N LEU A 351 -4.71 -2.57 7.05
CA LEU A 351 -5.95 -2.68 6.26
C LEU A 351 -6.61 -1.32 6.03
N LYS A 352 -6.63 -0.49 7.07
CA LYS A 352 -7.11 0.89 6.99
C LYS A 352 -6.24 1.76 6.11
N GLY A 353 -4.93 1.69 6.30
CA GLY A 353 -3.94 2.43 5.53
C GLY A 353 -4.06 2.15 4.04
N VAL A 354 -4.04 0.87 3.64
CA VAL A 354 -4.08 0.50 2.22
C VAL A 354 -5.36 0.98 1.54
N TYR A 355 -6.52 0.83 2.19
CA TYR A 355 -7.80 1.26 1.63
C TYR A 355 -7.89 2.80 1.51
N LEU A 356 -7.49 3.53 2.56
CA LEU A 356 -7.58 4.99 2.54
C LEU A 356 -6.60 5.63 1.56
N VAL A 357 -5.37 5.10 1.49
CA VAL A 357 -4.38 5.57 0.51
C VAL A 357 -4.82 5.26 -0.91
N PHE A 358 -5.32 4.04 -1.17
CA PHE A 358 -5.96 3.70 -2.44
C PHE A 358 -7.06 4.71 -2.81
N ALA A 359 -8.04 4.90 -1.92
CA ALA A 359 -9.17 5.80 -2.18
C ALA A 359 -8.70 7.25 -2.44
N LYS A 360 -7.65 7.71 -1.76
CA LYS A 360 -7.07 9.05 -1.96
C LYS A 360 -6.39 9.18 -3.33
N ARG A 361 -5.76 8.11 -3.83
CA ARG A 361 -5.11 8.11 -5.15
C ARG A 361 -6.09 7.94 -6.30
N SER A 362 -7.20 7.24 -6.12
CA SER A 362 -8.19 6.98 -7.18
C SER A 362 -9.11 8.17 -7.52
N THR A 363 -8.65 9.42 -7.41
CA THR A 363 -9.48 10.61 -7.65
C THR A 363 -9.50 11.07 -9.11
N LYS A 364 -8.47 10.73 -9.88
CA LYS A 364 -8.33 11.02 -11.31
C LYS A 364 -7.80 9.77 -12.00
N MET A 365 -8.29 9.50 -13.22
CA MET A 365 -7.85 8.36 -14.00
C MET A 365 -7.11 8.81 -15.26
N SER A 366 -5.92 8.25 -15.45
CA SER A 366 -5.11 8.29 -16.67
C SER A 366 -4.63 6.87 -16.94
N GLU A 367 -4.00 6.62 -18.09
CA GLU A 367 -3.47 5.29 -18.42
C GLU A 367 -2.49 4.78 -17.35
N THR A 368 -1.53 5.62 -16.92
CA THR A 368 -0.58 5.29 -15.85
C THR A 368 -1.28 5.08 -14.51
N THR A 369 -2.23 5.96 -14.15
CA THR A 369 -2.92 5.86 -12.86
C THR A 369 -3.87 4.66 -12.82
N LEU A 370 -4.42 4.23 -13.95
CA LEU A 370 -5.27 3.06 -14.07
C LEU A 370 -4.48 1.79 -13.73
N GLN A 371 -3.29 1.63 -14.31
CA GLN A 371 -2.42 0.48 -14.03
C GLN A 371 -2.01 0.43 -12.55
N LEU A 372 -1.55 1.57 -12.01
CA LEU A 372 -1.21 1.69 -10.59
C LEU A 372 -2.40 1.33 -9.68
N THR A 373 -3.60 1.84 -9.99
CA THR A 373 -4.80 1.59 -9.19
C THR A 373 -5.17 0.11 -9.18
N LYS A 374 -5.04 -0.59 -10.31
CA LYS A 374 -5.30 -2.04 -10.39
C LYS A 374 -4.30 -2.83 -9.55
N GLU A 375 -3.00 -2.57 -9.72
CA GLU A 375 -1.93 -3.20 -8.92
C GLU A 375 -2.17 -3.02 -7.42
N MET A 376 -2.49 -1.79 -6.99
CA MET A 376 -2.78 -1.49 -5.59
C MET A 376 -4.03 -2.23 -5.07
N ALA A 377 -5.08 -2.37 -5.89
CA ALA A 377 -6.30 -3.07 -5.49
C ALA A 377 -6.07 -4.58 -5.32
N GLU A 378 -5.31 -5.20 -6.22
CA GLU A 378 -4.93 -6.61 -6.16
C GLU A 378 -4.06 -6.91 -4.93
N GLN A 379 -3.01 -6.12 -4.72
CA GLN A 379 -2.15 -6.23 -3.53
C GLN A 379 -2.94 -6.01 -2.23
N ALA A 380 -3.85 -5.02 -2.20
CA ALA A 380 -4.69 -4.83 -1.03
C ALA A 380 -5.61 -6.03 -0.79
N ALA A 381 -6.21 -6.62 -1.82
CA ALA A 381 -7.06 -7.81 -1.70
C ALA A 381 -6.31 -8.98 -1.06
N ASP A 382 -5.05 -9.19 -1.42
CA ASP A 382 -4.18 -10.19 -0.79
C ASP A 382 -3.97 -9.94 0.71
N LEU A 383 -3.87 -8.68 1.14
CA LEU A 383 -3.76 -8.33 2.56
C LEU A 383 -5.06 -8.63 3.32
N TYR A 384 -6.23 -8.38 2.73
CA TYR A 384 -7.52 -8.75 3.32
C TYR A 384 -7.70 -10.28 3.42
N ALA A 385 -7.11 -11.04 2.50
CA ALA A 385 -7.11 -12.50 2.55
C ALA A 385 -6.21 -13.05 3.67
N ALA A 386 -5.23 -12.28 4.15
CA ALA A 386 -4.33 -12.71 5.23
C ALA A 386 -5.02 -12.79 6.61
N ASP A 387 -6.04 -11.96 6.86
CA ASP A 387 -6.87 -12.01 8.07
C ASP A 387 -8.34 -11.72 7.73
N LEU A 388 -9.10 -12.79 7.47
CA LEU A 388 -10.52 -12.70 7.11
C LEU A 388 -11.40 -12.14 8.24
N ALA A 389 -11.02 -12.30 9.50
CA ALA A 389 -11.85 -11.83 10.62
C ALA A 389 -11.76 -10.31 10.73
N GLU A 390 -10.54 -9.76 10.75
CA GLU A 390 -10.35 -8.32 10.82
C GLU A 390 -10.73 -7.62 9.51
N GLY A 391 -10.38 -8.25 8.38
CA GLY A 391 -10.78 -7.80 7.06
C GLY A 391 -12.30 -7.62 6.93
N GLN A 392 -13.10 -8.55 7.48
CA GLN A 392 -14.56 -8.51 7.35
C GLN A 392 -15.14 -7.34 8.14
N ARG A 393 -14.65 -7.12 9.37
CA ARG A 393 -15.07 -6.00 10.20
C ARG A 393 -14.76 -4.68 9.51
N HIS A 394 -13.57 -4.57 8.94
CA HIS A 394 -13.14 -3.39 8.21
C HIS A 394 -13.98 -3.15 6.93
N ALA A 395 -14.12 -4.17 6.09
CA ALA A 395 -14.91 -4.11 4.86
C ALA A 395 -16.37 -3.72 5.12
N HIS A 396 -16.99 -4.30 6.16
CA HIS A 396 -18.35 -3.97 6.56
C HIS A 396 -18.52 -2.47 6.83
N VAL A 397 -17.60 -1.85 7.57
CA VAL A 397 -17.67 -0.42 7.92
C VAL A 397 -17.62 0.45 6.67
N TYR A 398 -16.68 0.19 5.76
CA TYR A 398 -16.46 1.04 4.59
C TYR A 398 -17.51 0.83 3.48
N ILE A 399 -17.96 -0.40 3.26
CA ILE A 399 -19.11 -0.67 2.37
C ILE A 399 -20.36 0.03 2.91
N GLN A 400 -20.58 0.00 4.23
CA GLN A 400 -21.70 0.70 4.86
C GLN A 400 -21.60 2.23 4.71
N GLN A 401 -20.40 2.80 4.77
CA GLN A 401 -20.17 4.23 4.51
C GLN A 401 -20.53 4.60 3.06
N LEU A 402 -20.05 3.84 2.07
CA LEU A 402 -20.41 4.03 0.66
C LEU A 402 -21.92 3.94 0.45
N ALA A 403 -22.58 2.99 1.11
CA ALA A 403 -24.03 2.86 1.07
C ALA A 403 -24.76 4.06 1.69
N ASN A 404 -24.25 4.61 2.79
CA ASN A 404 -24.84 5.80 3.42
C ASN A 404 -24.71 7.04 2.52
N HIS A 405 -23.58 7.20 1.84
CA HIS A 405 -23.37 8.24 0.84
C HIS A 405 -24.38 8.14 -0.31
N LEU A 406 -24.56 6.94 -0.87
CA LEU A 406 -25.54 6.71 -1.92
C LEU A 406 -26.97 6.98 -1.43
N LYS A 407 -27.33 6.51 -0.23
CA LYS A 407 -28.65 6.77 0.38
C LYS A 407 -28.91 8.26 0.56
N ALA A 408 -27.91 9.03 1.01
CA ALA A 408 -28.01 10.48 1.14
C ALA A 408 -28.26 11.15 -0.22
N ALA A 409 -27.52 10.76 -1.25
CA ALA A 409 -27.72 11.27 -2.61
C ALA A 409 -29.10 10.92 -3.18
N LYS A 410 -29.54 9.67 -2.99
CA LYS A 410 -30.87 9.21 -3.41
C LYS A 410 -32.00 9.94 -2.69
N LYS A 411 -31.82 10.29 -1.40
CA LYS A 411 -32.82 11.03 -0.62
C LYS A 411 -32.88 12.50 -1.03
N ALA A 412 -31.73 13.14 -1.23
CA ALA A 412 -31.65 14.56 -1.55
C ALA A 412 -32.09 14.87 -2.99
N GLN A 413 -31.80 13.98 -3.94
CA GLN A 413 -32.07 14.18 -5.38
C GLN A 413 -31.48 15.48 -5.94
N THR A 414 -30.40 16.01 -5.35
CA THR A 414 -29.73 17.22 -5.81
C THR A 414 -28.50 16.89 -6.65
N VAL A 415 -28.20 17.75 -7.62
CA VAL A 415 -27.01 17.61 -8.47
C VAL A 415 -25.72 17.58 -7.63
N GLU A 416 -25.66 18.38 -6.56
CA GLU A 416 -24.52 18.41 -5.64
C GLU A 416 -24.28 17.07 -4.96
N MET A 417 -25.33 16.38 -4.52
CA MET A 417 -25.17 15.08 -3.87
C MET A 417 -24.87 13.98 -4.88
N PHE A 418 -25.39 14.06 -6.11
CA PHE A 418 -24.99 13.14 -7.18
C PHE A 418 -23.52 13.31 -7.56
N LYS A 419 -23.00 14.53 -7.61
CA LYS A 419 -21.57 14.80 -7.87
C LYS A 419 -20.65 14.15 -6.84
N LYS A 420 -21.11 13.92 -5.61
CA LYS A 420 -20.34 13.24 -4.56
C LYS A 420 -20.25 11.71 -4.77
N VAL A 421 -21.23 11.12 -5.45
CA VAL A 421 -21.26 9.68 -5.77
C VAL A 421 -20.63 9.42 -7.14
N TYR A 422 -20.81 10.33 -8.10
CA TYR A 422 -20.33 10.18 -9.48
C TYR A 422 -18.90 10.70 -9.62
N THR A 423 -17.99 10.09 -8.88
CA THR A 423 -16.56 10.39 -8.87
C THR A 423 -15.75 9.12 -9.14
N TRP A 424 -14.52 9.28 -9.64
CA TRP A 424 -13.59 8.16 -9.82
C TRP A 424 -13.35 7.45 -8.49
N GLN A 425 -13.15 8.21 -7.42
CA GLN A 425 -12.91 7.66 -6.09
C GLN A 425 -14.03 6.71 -5.65
N PHE A 426 -15.30 7.09 -5.82
CA PHE A 426 -16.42 6.25 -5.42
C PHE A 426 -16.51 4.99 -6.28
N VAL A 427 -16.36 5.11 -7.61
CA VAL A 427 -16.40 3.97 -8.54
C VAL A 427 -15.25 3.00 -8.27
N CYS A 428 -14.03 3.50 -8.13
CA CYS A 428 -12.85 2.69 -7.80
C CYS A 428 -12.96 2.04 -6.41
N CYS A 429 -13.60 2.69 -5.44
CA CYS A 429 -13.86 2.04 -4.14
C CYS A 429 -14.84 0.87 -4.27
N LEU A 430 -15.86 0.97 -5.12
CA LEU A 430 -16.76 -0.17 -5.38
C LEU A 430 -16.02 -1.31 -6.07
N ASP A 431 -15.16 -0.99 -7.04
CA ASP A 431 -14.33 -1.95 -7.75
C ASP A 431 -13.32 -2.63 -6.83
N PHE A 432 -12.66 -1.85 -5.97
CA PHE A 432 -11.78 -2.34 -4.91
C PHE A 432 -12.47 -3.38 -4.03
N TRP A 433 -13.66 -3.06 -3.49
CA TRP A 433 -14.36 -4.00 -2.62
C TRP A 433 -14.86 -5.22 -3.38
N ALA A 434 -15.17 -5.09 -4.67
CA ALA A 434 -15.51 -6.23 -5.51
C ALA A 434 -14.30 -7.16 -5.72
N GLY A 435 -13.11 -6.60 -5.95
CA GLY A 435 -11.86 -7.36 -6.04
C GLY A 435 -11.51 -8.06 -4.73
N VAL A 436 -11.58 -7.35 -3.59
CA VAL A 436 -11.37 -7.93 -2.26
C VAL A 436 -12.33 -9.09 -2.00
N LEU A 437 -13.63 -8.93 -2.29
CA LEU A 437 -14.59 -10.01 -2.13
C LEU A 437 -14.40 -11.13 -3.15
N GLY A 438 -13.94 -10.82 -4.36
CA GLY A 438 -13.58 -11.82 -5.37
C GLY A 438 -12.51 -12.78 -4.87
N VAL A 439 -11.41 -12.25 -4.33
CA VAL A 439 -10.30 -13.07 -3.77
C VAL A 439 -10.74 -13.80 -2.50
N THR A 440 -11.39 -13.09 -1.57
CA THR A 440 -11.71 -13.64 -0.24
C THR A 440 -12.94 -14.55 -0.20
N CYS A 441 -13.75 -14.58 -1.27
CA CYS A 441 -14.94 -15.43 -1.39
C CYS A 441 -14.85 -16.42 -2.56
N ASP A 442 -13.68 -16.56 -3.20
CA ASP A 442 -13.47 -17.56 -4.25
C ASP A 442 -13.67 -18.98 -3.66
N PRO A 443 -14.66 -19.75 -4.13
CA PRO A 443 -14.92 -21.10 -3.64
C PRO A 443 -13.75 -22.07 -3.84
N SER A 444 -12.88 -21.80 -4.83
CA SER A 444 -11.71 -22.63 -5.11
C SER A 444 -10.57 -22.42 -4.12
N GLN A 445 -10.41 -21.20 -3.58
CA GLN A 445 -9.34 -20.85 -2.65
C GLN A 445 -9.75 -21.04 -1.19
N THR A 446 -11.01 -20.78 -0.87
CA THR A 446 -11.49 -20.74 0.53
C THR A 446 -11.88 -22.11 1.08
N GLY A 447 -12.08 -23.12 0.22
CA GLY A 447 -12.44 -24.49 0.64
C GLY A 447 -13.73 -24.61 1.45
N GLY A 448 -14.53 -23.54 1.53
CA GLY A 448 -15.70 -23.40 2.41
C GLY A 448 -16.31 -22.00 2.40
N ALA A 449 -17.32 -21.76 3.24
CA ALA A 449 -18.00 -20.47 3.32
C ALA A 449 -17.13 -19.43 4.07
N SER A 450 -16.53 -18.51 3.31
CA SER A 450 -15.80 -17.36 3.86
C SER A 450 -16.71 -16.47 4.70
N SER A 451 -16.20 -15.92 5.80
CA SER A 451 -16.93 -14.93 6.61
C SER A 451 -17.30 -13.68 5.79
N MET A 452 -16.50 -13.38 4.77
CA MET A 452 -16.70 -12.28 3.82
C MET A 452 -17.93 -12.45 2.93
N GLN A 453 -18.44 -13.68 2.76
CA GLN A 453 -19.57 -13.96 1.86
C GLN A 453 -20.82 -13.12 2.21
N ALA A 454 -21.00 -12.80 3.50
CA ALA A 454 -22.11 -11.97 3.97
C ALA A 454 -22.10 -10.54 3.39
N LEU A 455 -20.97 -10.07 2.86
CA LEU A 455 -20.80 -8.73 2.28
C LEU A 455 -21.04 -8.68 0.76
N VAL A 456 -21.07 -9.84 0.08
CA VAL A 456 -21.27 -9.93 -1.38
C VAL A 456 -22.61 -9.30 -1.79
N GLN A 457 -23.71 -9.74 -1.18
CA GLN A 457 -25.03 -9.20 -1.51
C GLN A 457 -25.14 -7.69 -1.19
N PRO A 458 -24.73 -7.19 0.00
CA PRO A 458 -24.70 -5.75 0.27
C PRO A 458 -23.93 -4.94 -0.78
N LEU A 459 -22.79 -5.43 -1.26
CA LEU A 459 -22.01 -4.76 -2.30
C LEU A 459 -22.73 -4.80 -3.65
N VAL A 460 -23.26 -5.96 -4.07
CA VAL A 460 -24.03 -6.09 -5.32
C VAL A 460 -25.20 -5.12 -5.34
N GLU A 461 -25.97 -5.07 -4.26
CA GLU A 461 -27.08 -4.12 -4.13
C GLU A 461 -26.57 -2.67 -4.22
N LEU A 462 -25.49 -2.33 -3.52
CA LEU A 462 -24.91 -0.99 -3.56
C LEU A 462 -24.53 -0.57 -4.99
N VAL A 463 -23.86 -1.45 -5.74
CA VAL A 463 -23.46 -1.18 -7.13
C VAL A 463 -24.70 -1.05 -8.03
N LEU A 464 -25.67 -1.95 -7.91
CA LEU A 464 -26.92 -1.89 -8.68
C LEU A 464 -27.72 -0.60 -8.43
N HIS A 465 -27.78 -0.16 -7.17
CA HIS A 465 -28.42 1.11 -6.83
C HIS A 465 -27.65 2.32 -7.36
N THR A 466 -26.32 2.22 -7.47
CA THR A 466 -25.48 3.27 -8.06
C THR A 466 -25.72 3.39 -9.56
N ILE A 467 -25.82 2.26 -10.27
CA ILE A 467 -26.18 2.21 -11.70
C ILE A 467 -27.54 2.88 -11.95
N LYS A 468 -28.52 2.62 -11.07
CA LYS A 468 -29.89 3.14 -11.18
C LYS A 468 -30.09 4.53 -10.55
N LEU A 469 -29.03 5.16 -10.05
CA LEU A 469 -29.16 6.46 -9.38
C LEU A 469 -29.56 7.57 -10.37
N ASN A 470 -29.01 7.55 -11.58
CA ASN A 470 -29.31 8.52 -12.63
C ASN A 470 -29.16 7.88 -14.03
N HIS A 471 -30.21 7.99 -14.85
CA HIS A 471 -30.27 7.39 -16.19
C HIS A 471 -29.84 8.34 -17.32
N VAL A 472 -29.20 9.47 -17.01
CA VAL A 472 -28.66 10.40 -18.01
C VAL A 472 -27.65 9.68 -18.91
N GLN A 473 -27.86 9.75 -20.23
CA GLN A 473 -27.07 9.02 -21.22
C GLN A 473 -25.58 9.36 -21.20
N SER A 474 -25.21 10.61 -20.83
CA SER A 474 -23.79 10.98 -20.73
C SER A 474 -23.03 10.22 -19.64
N PHE A 475 -23.69 9.58 -18.68
CA PHE A 475 -23.07 8.73 -17.66
C PHE A 475 -23.10 7.24 -18.01
N LEU A 476 -23.29 6.90 -19.29
CA LEU A 476 -23.12 5.53 -19.75
C LEU A 476 -21.73 4.95 -19.43
N PRO A 477 -20.60 5.67 -19.59
CA PRO A 477 -19.29 5.12 -19.23
C PRO A 477 -19.21 4.71 -17.75
N LEU A 478 -19.72 5.53 -16.81
CA LEU A 478 -19.80 5.15 -15.40
C LEU A 478 -20.59 3.86 -15.17
N ARG A 479 -21.74 3.69 -15.84
CA ARG A 479 -22.54 2.47 -15.69
C ARG A 479 -21.83 1.24 -16.25
N LEU A 480 -21.05 1.41 -17.32
CA LEU A 480 -20.22 0.35 -17.89
C LEU A 480 -19.13 -0.09 -16.90
N HIS A 481 -18.43 0.83 -16.26
CA HIS A 481 -17.47 0.50 -15.19
C HIS A 481 -18.10 -0.36 -14.10
N LEU A 482 -19.26 0.06 -13.60
CA LEU A 482 -19.98 -0.68 -12.55
C LEU A 482 -20.49 -2.05 -13.02
N ILE A 483 -20.86 -2.20 -14.29
CA ILE A 483 -21.23 -3.50 -14.86
C ILE A 483 -20.00 -4.40 -14.95
N LYS A 484 -18.84 -3.90 -15.41
CA LYS A 484 -17.58 -4.65 -15.43
C LYS A 484 -17.19 -5.11 -14.03
N THR A 485 -17.29 -4.24 -13.02
CA THR A 485 -17.10 -4.58 -11.61
C THR A 485 -18.00 -5.74 -11.16
N LEU A 486 -19.29 -5.72 -11.53
CA LEU A 486 -20.21 -6.80 -11.19
C LEU A 486 -19.90 -8.09 -11.96
N ILE A 487 -19.48 -8.01 -13.23
CA ILE A 487 -19.07 -9.19 -14.02
C ILE A 487 -17.87 -9.86 -13.33
N GLY A 488 -16.85 -9.10 -12.94
CA GLY A 488 -15.67 -9.64 -12.25
C GLY A 488 -16.04 -10.29 -10.91
N LEU A 489 -16.92 -9.67 -10.12
CA LEU A 489 -17.41 -10.26 -8.87
C LEU A 489 -18.21 -11.55 -9.09
N VAL A 490 -19.06 -11.58 -10.12
CA VAL A 490 -19.83 -12.77 -10.51
C VAL A 490 -18.90 -13.91 -10.92
N ASP A 491 -17.87 -13.60 -11.71
CA ASP A 491 -16.89 -14.58 -12.20
C ASP A 491 -16.10 -15.20 -11.04
N ALA A 492 -15.60 -14.38 -10.12
CA ALA A 492 -14.79 -14.83 -8.99
C ALA A 492 -15.59 -15.60 -7.92
N THR A 493 -16.82 -15.16 -7.62
CA THR A 493 -17.59 -15.72 -6.48
C THR A 493 -18.66 -16.73 -6.91
N GLY A 494 -19.00 -16.78 -8.19
CA GLY A 494 -20.15 -17.53 -8.70
C GLY A 494 -21.52 -16.95 -8.26
N TYR A 495 -21.56 -15.80 -7.59
CA TYR A 495 -22.81 -15.17 -7.17
C TYR A 495 -23.57 -14.63 -8.37
N PHE A 496 -24.72 -15.21 -8.69
CA PHE A 496 -25.48 -14.83 -9.88
C PHE A 496 -26.13 -13.44 -9.75
N VAL A 497 -25.80 -12.55 -10.69
CA VAL A 497 -26.46 -11.24 -10.86
C VAL A 497 -26.99 -11.14 -12.30
N PRO A 498 -28.28 -10.85 -12.54
CA PRO A 498 -28.82 -10.74 -13.89
C PRO A 498 -28.41 -9.41 -14.55
N LEU A 499 -27.22 -9.38 -15.18
CA LEU A 499 -26.65 -8.15 -15.78
C LEU A 499 -27.12 -7.89 -17.22
N ALA A 500 -27.53 -8.92 -17.96
CA ALA A 500 -27.98 -8.76 -19.35
C ALA A 500 -29.05 -7.66 -19.55
N PRO A 501 -30.11 -7.55 -18.72
CA PRO A 501 -31.08 -6.46 -18.85
C PRO A 501 -30.46 -5.06 -18.74
N LEU A 502 -29.48 -4.87 -17.86
CA LEU A 502 -28.78 -3.60 -17.68
C LEU A 502 -27.90 -3.26 -18.89
N ILE A 503 -27.26 -4.27 -19.47
CA ILE A 503 -26.45 -4.10 -20.70
C ILE A 503 -27.36 -3.72 -21.90
N PHE A 504 -28.57 -4.27 -21.97
CA PHE A 504 -29.55 -3.89 -23.00
C PHE A 504 -30.19 -2.50 -22.81
N GLU A 505 -29.99 -1.83 -21.67
CA GLU A 505 -30.39 -0.43 -21.51
C GLU A 505 -29.48 0.54 -22.31
N PHE A 506 -28.36 0.06 -22.83
CA PHE A 506 -27.49 0.86 -23.69
C PHE A 506 -28.27 1.17 -24.97
N ASN A 507 -28.37 2.44 -25.33
CA ASN A 507 -29.07 2.85 -26.55
C ASN A 507 -28.24 2.46 -27.78
N ILE A 508 -28.42 1.22 -28.23
CA ILE A 508 -27.69 0.59 -29.33
C ILE A 508 -28.47 0.61 -30.65
N ASP A 509 -29.54 1.40 -30.76
CA ASP A 509 -30.48 1.38 -31.91
C ASP A 509 -29.85 1.86 -33.24
N GLY A 510 -28.52 1.94 -33.34
CA GLY A 510 -27.80 2.15 -34.60
C GLY A 510 -28.16 3.46 -35.30
N ARG A 511 -28.76 4.42 -34.59
CA ARG A 511 -29.01 5.77 -35.10
C ARG A 511 -27.64 6.36 -35.37
N ARG A 512 -27.28 6.40 -36.67
CA ARG A 512 -26.05 6.96 -37.22
C ARG A 512 -25.68 8.19 -36.40
N GLY A 513 -24.40 8.29 -36.01
CA GLY A 513 -23.85 9.54 -35.53
C GLY A 513 -24.36 10.64 -36.45
N ARG A 514 -25.19 11.53 -35.91
CA ARG A 514 -25.93 12.51 -36.72
C ARG A 514 -24.99 13.58 -37.25
N THR A 515 -23.84 13.70 -36.61
CA THR A 515 -22.76 14.62 -36.91
C THR A 515 -21.60 13.85 -37.55
N PRO A 516 -21.02 14.36 -38.64
CA PRO A 516 -19.71 13.91 -39.11
C PRO A 516 -18.70 13.97 -37.96
N ASP A 517 -17.79 13.00 -37.89
CA ASP A 517 -16.68 13.10 -36.95
C ASP A 517 -15.81 14.30 -37.39
N SER A 518 -15.48 15.19 -36.46
CA SER A 518 -14.44 16.20 -36.72
C SER A 518 -13.12 15.47 -36.96
N GLU A 519 -12.33 15.88 -37.94
CA GLU A 519 -11.02 15.28 -38.26
C GLU A 519 -10.03 15.34 -37.07
N GLU A 520 -10.34 16.15 -36.04
CA GLU A 520 -9.49 16.39 -34.87
C GLU A 520 -9.82 15.54 -33.63
N LEU A 521 -10.90 14.74 -33.62
CA LEU A 521 -11.31 14.00 -32.41
C LEU A 521 -10.52 12.68 -32.25
N PRO A 522 -9.76 12.51 -31.14
CA PRO A 522 -9.07 11.25 -30.89
C PRO A 522 -10.06 10.11 -30.55
N PRO A 523 -9.64 8.83 -30.66
CA PRO A 523 -10.46 7.69 -30.28
C PRO A 523 -11.02 7.83 -28.85
N PHE A 524 -12.30 7.47 -28.68
CA PHE A 524 -12.93 7.56 -27.37
C PHE A 524 -12.62 6.33 -26.53
N ASP A 525 -11.78 6.51 -25.51
CA ASP A 525 -11.52 5.47 -24.51
C ASP A 525 -12.60 5.47 -23.42
N MET A 526 -13.37 4.39 -23.35
CA MET A 526 -14.40 4.18 -22.33
C MET A 526 -13.80 4.05 -20.92
N ASP A 527 -12.59 3.51 -20.81
CA ASP A 527 -12.00 3.16 -19.53
C ASP A 527 -11.45 4.39 -18.79
N LEU A 528 -11.22 5.50 -19.51
CA LEU A 528 -10.72 6.76 -18.96
C LEU A 528 -11.82 7.82 -18.72
N HIS A 529 -13.09 7.47 -18.94
CA HIS A 529 -14.20 8.41 -18.76
C HIS A 529 -15.30 7.86 -17.85
N LEU A 530 -15.82 8.69 -16.93
CA LEU A 530 -17.09 8.44 -16.23
C LEU A 530 -18.28 9.13 -16.92
N LYS A 531 -18.01 10.25 -17.59
CA LYS A 531 -19.00 11.06 -18.29
C LYS A 531 -18.51 11.34 -19.71
N THR A 532 -19.35 11.07 -20.70
CA THR A 532 -19.09 11.38 -22.10
C THR A 532 -19.00 12.90 -22.30
N PRO A 533 -17.86 13.43 -22.79
CA PRO A 533 -17.72 14.85 -23.09
C PRO A 533 -18.71 15.28 -24.19
N PRO A 534 -19.23 16.51 -24.17
CA PRO A 534 -20.21 16.98 -25.16
C PRO A 534 -19.75 16.84 -26.61
N ALA A 535 -18.45 17.03 -26.88
CA ALA A 535 -17.85 16.91 -28.21
C ALA A 535 -17.98 15.49 -28.82
N TYR A 536 -18.07 14.46 -27.98
CA TYR A 536 -18.24 13.06 -28.40
C TYR A 536 -19.71 12.64 -28.48
N GLN A 537 -20.63 13.44 -27.95
CA GLN A 537 -22.04 13.06 -27.97
C GLN A 537 -22.55 13.06 -29.41
N HIS A 538 -23.24 11.98 -29.78
CA HIS A 538 -23.80 11.79 -31.14
C HIS A 538 -22.76 11.68 -32.28
N THR A 539 -21.46 11.57 -31.99
CA THR A 539 -20.44 11.25 -32.99
C THR A 539 -20.44 9.76 -33.32
N LYS A 540 -19.92 9.39 -34.49
CA LYS A 540 -19.80 7.99 -34.88
C LYS A 540 -18.72 7.29 -34.05
N ILE A 541 -17.61 7.96 -33.74
CA ILE A 541 -16.55 7.44 -32.85
C ILE A 541 -17.14 6.96 -31.51
N TYR A 542 -17.97 7.78 -30.86
CA TYR A 542 -18.57 7.40 -29.59
C TYR A 542 -19.58 6.25 -29.71
N GLN A 543 -20.43 6.28 -30.75
CA GLN A 543 -21.38 5.19 -31.01
C GLN A 543 -20.67 3.86 -31.28
N ASP A 544 -19.53 3.90 -31.97
CA ASP A 544 -18.70 2.74 -32.22
C ASP A 544 -18.14 2.17 -30.91
N ALA A 545 -17.62 3.03 -30.02
CA ALA A 545 -17.13 2.63 -28.70
C ALA A 545 -18.23 2.03 -27.81
N VAL A 546 -19.44 2.61 -27.82
CA VAL A 546 -20.61 2.07 -27.09
C VAL A 546 -20.99 0.68 -27.59
N LEU A 547 -21.02 0.47 -28.91
CA LEU A 547 -21.37 -0.82 -29.49
C LEU A 547 -20.32 -1.88 -29.18
N THR A 548 -19.02 -1.55 -29.27
CA THR A 548 -17.95 -2.45 -28.84
C THR A 548 -18.09 -2.84 -27.37
N ALA A 549 -18.24 -1.86 -26.48
CA ALA A 549 -18.43 -2.12 -25.04
C ALA A 549 -19.68 -2.97 -24.77
N PHE A 550 -20.78 -2.75 -25.49
CA PHE A 550 -21.98 -3.60 -25.40
C PHE A 550 -21.68 -5.07 -25.72
N PHE A 551 -20.96 -5.33 -26.81
CA PHE A 551 -20.59 -6.70 -27.21
C PHE A 551 -19.64 -7.35 -26.21
N ASP A 552 -18.65 -6.60 -25.72
CA ASP A 552 -17.65 -7.10 -24.77
C ASP A 552 -18.31 -7.49 -23.45
N ASN A 553 -19.12 -6.59 -22.86
CA ASN A 553 -19.79 -6.86 -21.58
C ASN A 553 -20.78 -8.02 -21.67
N LEU A 554 -21.51 -8.16 -22.78
CA LEU A 554 -22.39 -9.32 -22.97
C LEU A 554 -21.59 -10.63 -23.07
N LEU A 555 -20.51 -10.61 -23.85
CA LEU A 555 -19.67 -11.77 -24.02
C LEU A 555 -19.03 -12.19 -22.69
N ASP A 556 -18.46 -11.24 -21.96
CA ASP A 556 -17.83 -11.47 -20.65
C ASP A 556 -18.85 -11.99 -19.62
N PHE A 557 -20.04 -11.36 -19.54
CA PHE A 557 -21.11 -11.83 -18.66
C PHE A 557 -21.54 -13.27 -18.95
N TYR A 558 -21.71 -13.64 -20.22
CA TYR A 558 -22.09 -15.00 -20.58
C TYR A 558 -20.94 -16.00 -20.47
N ALA A 559 -19.69 -15.54 -20.53
CA ALA A 559 -18.51 -16.38 -20.30
C ALA A 559 -18.48 -16.92 -18.87
N CYS A 560 -18.86 -16.11 -17.86
CA CYS A 560 -18.95 -16.53 -16.46
C CYS A 560 -19.84 -17.77 -16.25
N PHE A 561 -20.84 -17.98 -17.12
CA PHE A 561 -21.78 -19.09 -17.03
C PHE A 561 -21.60 -20.11 -18.16
N GLY A 562 -20.57 -20.00 -18.99
CA GLY A 562 -20.42 -20.80 -20.20
C GLY A 562 -20.38 -22.31 -19.95
N LEU A 563 -19.91 -22.73 -18.78
CA LEU A 563 -19.87 -24.14 -18.35
C LEU A 563 -21.06 -24.54 -17.47
N SER A 564 -21.96 -23.64 -17.14
CA SER A 564 -23.12 -23.92 -16.28
C SER A 564 -24.14 -24.81 -17.00
N ILE A 565 -24.72 -25.78 -16.27
CA ILE A 565 -25.80 -26.63 -16.77
C ILE A 565 -27.06 -25.84 -17.17
N ALA A 566 -27.23 -24.64 -16.60
CA ALA A 566 -28.36 -23.74 -16.84
C ALA A 566 -28.08 -22.69 -17.94
N PHE A 567 -26.90 -22.74 -18.58
CA PHE A 567 -26.56 -21.82 -19.67
C PHE A 567 -27.63 -21.76 -20.78
N PRO A 568 -28.22 -22.89 -21.24
CA PRO A 568 -29.21 -22.85 -22.30
C PRO A 568 -30.43 -22.00 -21.97
N GLU A 569 -30.98 -22.15 -20.77
CA GLU A 569 -32.12 -21.36 -20.31
C GLU A 569 -31.74 -19.88 -20.08
N LEU A 570 -30.53 -19.62 -19.60
CA LEU A 570 -30.03 -18.27 -19.32
C LEU A 570 -29.84 -17.42 -20.59
N VAL A 571 -29.40 -18.03 -21.69
CA VAL A 571 -29.01 -17.30 -22.90
C VAL A 571 -30.15 -17.09 -23.91
N ILE A 572 -31.20 -17.90 -23.86
CA ILE A 572 -32.35 -17.84 -24.80
C ILE A 572 -32.97 -16.43 -24.89
N PRO A 573 -33.32 -15.75 -23.77
CA PRO A 573 -33.93 -14.42 -23.84
C PRO A 573 -33.01 -13.40 -24.53
N THR A 574 -31.71 -13.48 -24.28
CA THR A 574 -30.70 -12.61 -24.87
C THR A 574 -30.54 -12.88 -26.36
N ILE A 575 -30.47 -14.14 -26.80
CA ILE A 575 -30.44 -14.49 -28.23
C ILE A 575 -31.65 -13.91 -28.96
N SER A 576 -32.85 -14.05 -28.38
CA SER A 576 -34.07 -13.49 -28.96
C SER A 576 -33.97 -11.96 -29.10
N ARG A 577 -33.50 -11.28 -28.05
CA ARG A 577 -33.34 -9.83 -28.06
C ARG A 577 -32.25 -9.37 -29.03
N LEU A 578 -31.13 -10.09 -29.13
CA LEU A 578 -30.05 -9.78 -30.08
C LEU A 578 -30.53 -9.93 -31.53
N LYS A 579 -31.33 -10.96 -31.84
CA LYS A 579 -31.95 -11.12 -33.17
C LYS A 579 -32.88 -9.96 -33.52
N GLU A 580 -33.67 -9.48 -32.57
CA GLU A 580 -34.51 -8.29 -32.75
C GLU A 580 -33.66 -7.04 -33.04
N THR A 581 -32.62 -6.80 -32.23
CA THR A 581 -31.69 -5.66 -32.41
C THR A 581 -30.91 -5.75 -33.73
N GLN A 582 -30.44 -6.94 -34.12
CA GLN A 582 -29.80 -7.19 -35.40
C GLN A 582 -30.71 -6.78 -36.57
N GLY A 583 -32.02 -7.05 -36.45
CA GLY A 583 -33.03 -6.65 -37.41
C GLY A 583 -33.09 -5.14 -37.66
N ARG A 584 -32.78 -4.33 -36.64
CA ARG A 584 -32.72 -2.86 -36.69
C ARG A 584 -31.39 -2.33 -37.24
N MET A 585 -30.33 -3.12 -37.16
CA MET A 585 -28.95 -2.74 -37.53
C MET A 585 -28.45 -3.27 -38.88
N LYS A 586 -29.34 -3.80 -39.74
CA LYS A 586 -29.02 -4.52 -41.00
C LYS A 586 -28.04 -3.83 -41.96
N ASN A 587 -27.89 -2.49 -41.88
CA ASN A 587 -27.03 -1.69 -42.75
C ASN A 587 -25.84 -1.04 -42.01
N THR A 588 -25.42 -1.60 -40.88
CA THR A 588 -24.30 -1.09 -40.07
C THR A 588 -23.11 -2.04 -40.12
N LYS A 589 -21.91 -1.52 -39.87
CA LYS A 589 -20.69 -2.35 -39.73
C LYS A 589 -20.79 -3.38 -38.60
N PHE A 590 -21.72 -3.19 -37.66
CA PHE A 590 -21.95 -4.06 -36.50
C PHE A 590 -22.94 -5.20 -36.74
N ALA A 591 -23.60 -5.24 -37.91
CA ALA A 591 -24.52 -6.33 -38.24
C ALA A 591 -23.83 -7.70 -38.30
N LYS A 592 -22.59 -7.75 -38.80
CA LYS A 592 -21.77 -8.97 -38.89
C LYS A 592 -21.25 -9.40 -37.50
N PRO A 593 -20.63 -8.53 -36.69
CA PRO A 593 -20.29 -8.84 -35.30
C PRO A 593 -21.48 -9.35 -34.47
N MET A 594 -22.65 -8.70 -34.59
CA MET A 594 -23.88 -9.13 -33.91
C MET A 594 -24.31 -10.54 -34.32
N ARG A 595 -24.27 -10.84 -35.62
CA ARG A 595 -24.58 -12.19 -36.13
C ARG A 595 -23.63 -13.23 -35.54
N MET A 596 -22.34 -12.93 -35.56
CA MET A 596 -21.31 -13.82 -35.06
C MET A 596 -21.48 -14.08 -33.56
N LEU A 597 -21.79 -13.06 -32.75
CA LEU A 597 -22.08 -13.25 -31.32
C LEU A 597 -23.30 -14.16 -31.12
N ILE A 598 -24.39 -13.97 -31.87
CA ILE A 598 -25.58 -14.82 -31.81
C ILE A 598 -25.22 -16.27 -32.14
N GLU A 599 -24.50 -16.50 -33.24
CA GLU A 599 -24.07 -17.85 -33.67
C GLU A 599 -23.21 -18.54 -32.60
N LYS A 600 -22.32 -17.79 -31.93
CA LYS A 600 -21.46 -18.34 -30.85
C LYS A 600 -22.24 -18.66 -29.58
N LEU A 601 -23.19 -17.80 -29.18
CA LEU A 601 -24.08 -18.08 -28.06
C LEU A 601 -24.98 -19.29 -28.34
N GLU A 602 -25.49 -19.44 -29.56
CA GLU A 602 -26.26 -20.62 -29.99
C GLU A 602 -25.41 -21.89 -30.03
N ALA A 603 -24.17 -21.80 -30.52
CA ALA A 603 -23.25 -22.94 -30.52
C ALA A 603 -22.92 -23.39 -29.09
N GLN A 604 -22.70 -22.45 -28.16
CA GLN A 604 -22.46 -22.76 -26.75
C GLN A 604 -23.69 -23.38 -26.10
N LYS A 605 -24.88 -22.82 -26.35
CA LYS A 605 -26.15 -23.38 -25.90
C LYS A 605 -26.26 -24.85 -26.33
N ASN A 606 -26.09 -25.13 -27.62
CA ASN A 606 -26.21 -26.48 -28.17
C ASN A 606 -25.14 -27.43 -27.62
N TYR A 607 -23.92 -26.94 -27.41
CA TYR A 607 -22.84 -27.71 -26.78
C TYR A 607 -23.21 -28.14 -25.35
N VAL A 608 -23.73 -27.22 -24.54
CA VAL A 608 -24.17 -27.51 -23.17
C VAL A 608 -25.38 -28.46 -23.16
N GLU A 609 -26.36 -28.25 -24.04
CA GLU A 609 -27.53 -29.15 -24.18
C GLU A 609 -27.11 -30.59 -24.51
N GLN A 610 -26.15 -30.77 -25.43
CA GLN A 610 -25.62 -32.09 -25.78
C GLN A 610 -24.91 -32.77 -24.59
N LYS A 611 -24.14 -32.01 -23.80
CA LYS A 611 -23.48 -32.54 -22.59
C LYS A 611 -24.48 -32.87 -21.50
N ARG A 612 -25.51 -32.03 -21.33
CA ARG A 612 -26.59 -32.21 -20.36
C ARG A 612 -27.50 -33.39 -20.69
N ALA A 613 -27.65 -33.78 -21.96
CA ALA A 613 -28.48 -34.92 -22.35
C ALA A 613 -28.04 -36.26 -21.71
N ASN A 614 -26.77 -36.38 -21.31
CA ASN A 614 -26.22 -37.57 -20.66
C ASN A 614 -26.22 -37.48 -19.12
N VAL A 615 -26.81 -36.43 -18.56
CA VAL A 615 -26.90 -36.24 -17.10
C VAL A 615 -28.09 -37.01 -16.55
N GLU A 616 -27.84 -37.94 -15.63
CA GLU A 616 -28.86 -38.78 -15.01
C GLU A 616 -29.35 -38.23 -13.66
N TYR A 617 -28.71 -37.17 -13.15
CA TYR A 617 -29.02 -36.64 -11.82
C TYR A 617 -30.07 -35.53 -11.83
N SER A 618 -30.80 -35.44 -10.72
CA SER A 618 -31.81 -34.41 -10.46
C SER A 618 -31.17 -33.07 -10.11
N ALA A 619 -31.86 -31.97 -10.42
CA ALA A 619 -31.49 -30.60 -10.03
C ALA A 619 -31.36 -30.39 -8.51
N THR A 620 -31.89 -31.31 -7.70
CA THR A 620 -31.75 -31.29 -6.24
C THR A 620 -30.36 -31.65 -5.75
N LYS A 621 -29.53 -32.31 -6.57
CA LYS A 621 -28.15 -32.67 -6.23
C LYS A 621 -27.19 -31.54 -6.60
N LEU A 622 -27.09 -30.55 -5.73
CA LEU A 622 -26.32 -29.33 -5.97
C LEU A 622 -24.83 -29.59 -6.23
N GLU A 623 -24.23 -30.58 -5.56
CA GLU A 623 -22.82 -30.93 -5.78
C GLU A 623 -22.56 -31.43 -7.20
N GLU A 624 -23.41 -32.33 -7.69
CA GLU A 624 -23.31 -32.90 -9.05
C GLU A 624 -23.60 -31.82 -10.12
N VAL A 625 -24.56 -30.92 -9.84
CA VAL A 625 -24.88 -29.75 -10.66
C VAL A 625 -23.70 -28.78 -10.75
N ASN A 626 -23.07 -28.45 -9.63
CA ASN A 626 -21.92 -27.54 -9.57
C ASN A 626 -20.65 -28.18 -10.17
N ALA A 627 -20.55 -29.52 -10.15
CA ALA A 627 -19.47 -30.24 -10.79
C ALA A 627 -19.64 -30.40 -12.31
N PHE A 628 -20.79 -30.03 -12.88
CA PHE A 628 -21.06 -30.13 -14.31
C PHE A 628 -19.99 -29.40 -15.13
N LEU A 629 -19.34 -30.13 -16.04
CA LEU A 629 -18.25 -29.62 -16.89
C LEU A 629 -17.06 -28.97 -16.16
N ARG A 630 -16.89 -29.14 -14.84
CA ARG A 630 -15.81 -28.53 -14.05
C ARG A 630 -14.40 -28.86 -14.59
N ASN A 631 -14.21 -30.06 -15.15
CA ASN A 631 -12.93 -30.48 -15.73
C ASN A 631 -12.77 -30.11 -17.20
N THR A 632 -13.72 -29.38 -17.77
CA THR A 632 -13.67 -28.97 -19.18
C THR A 632 -12.98 -27.62 -19.27
N PRO A 633 -11.84 -27.50 -19.99
CA PRO A 633 -11.21 -26.21 -20.22
C PRO A 633 -12.15 -25.32 -21.03
N PHE A 634 -12.44 -24.13 -20.53
CA PHE A 634 -13.41 -23.21 -21.14
C PHE A 634 -13.01 -22.81 -22.55
N GLU A 635 -11.71 -22.67 -22.82
CA GLU A 635 -11.11 -22.27 -24.10
C GLU A 635 -11.44 -23.25 -25.24
N LYS A 636 -11.72 -24.52 -24.90
CA LYS A 636 -12.12 -25.54 -25.89
C LYS A 636 -13.61 -25.51 -26.23
N THR A 637 -14.40 -24.69 -25.54
CA THR A 637 -15.83 -24.52 -25.83
C THR A 637 -16.07 -23.55 -26.99
N PRO A 638 -17.20 -23.63 -27.70
CA PRO A 638 -17.53 -22.67 -28.77
C PRO A 638 -17.46 -21.20 -28.35
N LEU A 639 -17.88 -20.87 -27.12
CA LEU A 639 -17.83 -19.51 -26.58
C LEU A 639 -16.42 -19.13 -26.11
N GLY A 640 -15.75 -20.00 -25.36
CA GLY A 640 -14.41 -19.71 -24.83
C GLY A 640 -13.36 -19.58 -25.93
N GLY A 641 -13.39 -20.44 -26.95
CA GLY A 641 -12.50 -20.30 -28.10
C GLY A 641 -12.75 -19.01 -28.89
N TYR A 642 -13.99 -18.52 -28.92
CA TYR A 642 -14.29 -17.20 -29.49
C TYR A 642 -13.77 -16.05 -28.63
N LEU A 643 -13.87 -16.16 -27.31
CA LEU A 643 -13.33 -15.16 -26.37
C LEU A 643 -11.81 -15.04 -26.49
N VAL A 644 -11.09 -16.17 -26.53
CA VAL A 644 -9.62 -16.19 -26.69
C VAL A 644 -9.21 -15.54 -28.00
N ASN A 645 -9.80 -15.95 -29.13
CA ASN A 645 -9.48 -15.40 -30.45
C ASN A 645 -9.80 -13.90 -30.60
N LYS A 646 -10.66 -13.36 -29.75
CA LYS A 646 -11.01 -11.93 -29.74
C LYS A 646 -10.04 -11.10 -28.89
N ARG A 647 -9.39 -11.72 -27.91
CA ARG A 647 -8.44 -11.09 -26.98
C ARG A 647 -6.98 -11.29 -27.38
N SER A 648 -6.68 -12.29 -28.22
CA SER A 648 -5.43 -12.44 -28.98
C SER A 648 -5.38 -11.43 -30.12
#